data_AF-A0A7T7AI11-F1
#
_entry.id   AF-A0A7T7AI11-F1
#
_cell.length_a   1.000
_cell.length_b   1.000
_cell.length_c   1.000
_cell.angle_alpha   90.00
_cell.angle_beta   90.00
_cell.angle_gamma   90.00
#
_symmetry.space_group_name_H-M   'P 1'
#
loop_
_entity.id
_entity.type
_entity.pdbx_description
1 polymer ?
#
loop_
_entity_poly.entity_id
_entity_poly.type
_entity_poly.pdbx_seq_one_letter_code
_entity_poly.pdbx_strand_id
1 'polypeptide(L)'
;MRIVIDMQGAQTESRFRGIGRYVLGFAKGVARVRGEHEVVLALSGMMSDSIDAIRAEFEGLLPQENIRVWQAVGPVEEISDDNIARREIAELSWEAFLSSLEPDVVHVGSLFEGVTGYGVSSIGQFDRATPVTVTLHDLIPLVHAKRYLDPHPVTARHYYRKIDYLKKAALLLSNSEFSRQEGIEYLDYPAERIIAVSSAIEDSFKPLSIDAAEANRLRRQFGINDAFLLYTGGADERKNLPRLIEAYSLLAKDIRARVQLVLVGKIPEGVIAELRRHAQQFGVTDVELKFTGYVSDDDLHALYAICEAFVFPSWHEGFGLPALEAMACGVPVICADAGSLPEVMGWQDAMFDPLDTSAISRKIAQVLTDANFREQLREHGLTQATKFSWEAVARRAIDAWEKLDRPAAKSWIERSSEQERLLKLIAAKAAGANDSDLLVPLADCLAQNQKSGRVRQILVDVSEFCHNDAGTGVQRVVRNHLRCLLNDPPEGYRIEPVYATSGDGYQYARRFTQKFLGAASDETVADSPVQWQRGDVFFGLDMQHSVQIAQAEFYQTLRRQGVLVKFLVHDLLPIEFPEHFFDPNLKVMHEKLLATIAATDGAICVSQATADALNAWIRESKTPTSSTFRTSCVHSGVEFQEAEAGALPADASAVLAAMKRCPSLLCVSTIEPRKQQEQLLAAVELQWAAGEDVCLTFVGRLGWKMEAFAKKVHAHPEFGRRLFWLAGIDDNYLVSLYKAASGLVAASVNEGFGLSLIEAAYYGIPVIARDIPVFREVAGEGAYYFSGDSAEQLSAALTQWLVLYRAGQHPRPENISWSTLEESSTALKARLLEGADDTRQLLVDISELVQRDAKSGIQRVVRSILREWLSNPPDGYRLEPVYATADQPYRYARKYMARFLGQDDSQQRDEAMEYGVGDVFLGLDLAPAVVPHYASFYQKMRDQGVRVKFVVYDLLPLRDNHFEQHVVDHFVRWLDVVAESDGAVCISKAVADEFEEWMTGRKIVRQRSFALNWFRLGADIANSVPTTGMPKNAASVLEALAARPSFLMVGTLEPRKGHAQVLEAFEQLWSSGVDANLVIVGKQGWMMDALASRLRAHAERDRRLFWLESISDEFLEKVYAASGCLIAASTGEGFGLPLIEAALHGVPIIARDIPVFREVAGEHAWYFQAGKSADLANAVREWLMRREAGTVPASTGMPFLSWSQSAVMLAGKV
;
A
#
# COMPACT_ATOMS: atom_id res chain seq x y z
N MET A 1 -2.47 -10.49 18.51
CA MET A 1 -3.70 -10.94 17.85
C MET A 1 -4.05 -9.95 16.76
N ARG A 2 -4.61 -10.42 15.64
CA ARG A 2 -5.26 -9.59 14.61
C ARG A 2 -6.76 -9.55 14.84
N ILE A 3 -7.28 -8.36 15.14
CA ILE A 3 -8.69 -8.08 15.42
C ILE A 3 -9.29 -7.39 14.20
N VAL A 4 -10.26 -8.03 13.56
CA VAL A 4 -11.00 -7.44 12.44
C VAL A 4 -12.38 -6.97 12.92
N ILE A 5 -12.72 -5.70 12.70
CA ILE A 5 -14.01 -5.13 13.11
C ILE A 5 -14.85 -4.84 11.86
N ASP A 6 -16.05 -5.41 11.79
CA ASP A 6 -17.08 -5.10 10.80
C ASP A 6 -17.70 -3.74 11.13
N MET A 7 -17.44 -2.75 10.25
CA MET A 7 -17.90 -1.37 10.41
C MET A 7 -19.24 -1.09 9.73
N GLN A 8 -19.93 -2.08 9.15
CA GLN A 8 -21.18 -1.83 8.41
C GLN A 8 -22.25 -1.12 9.26
N GLY A 9 -22.34 -1.40 10.56
CA GLY A 9 -23.26 -0.68 11.47
C GLY A 9 -22.98 0.82 11.62
N ALA A 10 -21.75 1.27 11.32
CA ALA A 10 -21.38 2.68 11.24
C ALA A 10 -21.54 3.28 9.83
N GLN A 11 -21.89 2.46 8.83
CA GLN A 11 -22.08 2.88 7.44
C GLN A 11 -23.56 2.94 7.04
N THR A 12 -24.40 2.08 7.59
CA THR A 12 -25.85 2.05 7.32
C THR A 12 -26.56 3.26 7.96
N GLU A 13 -27.88 3.35 7.79
CA GLU A 13 -28.73 4.35 8.47
C GLU A 13 -28.57 4.36 10.00
N SER A 14 -28.05 3.27 10.59
CA SER A 14 -27.69 3.18 12.00
C SER A 14 -26.63 4.21 12.42
N ARG A 15 -25.83 4.75 11.48
CA ARG A 15 -24.83 5.81 11.74
C ARG A 15 -25.40 7.08 12.37
N PHE A 16 -26.68 7.36 12.16
CA PHE A 16 -27.39 8.51 12.74
C PHE A 16 -28.13 8.16 14.04
N ARG A 17 -27.87 6.98 14.62
CA ARG A 17 -28.57 6.46 15.80
C ARG A 17 -27.56 5.84 16.78
N GLY A 18 -28.06 5.38 17.93
CA GLY A 18 -27.23 4.81 19.00
C GLY A 18 -26.37 3.62 18.56
N ILE A 19 -26.85 2.75 17.65
CA ILE A 19 -26.09 1.59 17.16
C ILE A 19 -24.84 2.04 16.40
N GLY A 20 -24.95 2.97 15.44
CA GLY A 20 -23.79 3.42 14.68
C GLY A 20 -22.78 4.18 15.54
N ARG A 21 -23.26 5.01 16.49
CA ARG A 21 -22.39 5.63 17.51
C ARG A 21 -21.67 4.59 18.35
N TYR A 22 -22.35 3.50 18.72
CA TYR A 22 -21.73 2.40 19.44
C TYR A 22 -20.62 1.75 18.62
N VAL A 23 -20.89 1.36 17.36
CA VAL A 23 -19.89 0.70 16.51
C VAL A 23 -18.65 1.57 16.33
N LEU A 24 -18.84 2.86 16.05
CA LEU A 24 -17.75 3.81 15.88
C LEU A 24 -16.97 4.04 17.18
N GLY A 25 -17.68 4.30 18.29
CA GLY A 25 -17.09 4.52 19.60
C GLY A 25 -16.33 3.29 20.11
N PHE A 26 -16.91 2.10 19.96
CA PHE A 26 -16.29 0.82 20.29
C PHE A 26 -14.99 0.60 19.51
N ALA A 27 -15.04 0.77 18.18
CA ALA A 27 -13.87 0.61 17.33
C ALA A 27 -12.75 1.63 17.66
N LYS A 28 -13.11 2.89 17.98
CA LYS A 28 -12.14 3.89 18.48
C LYS A 28 -11.57 3.50 19.84
N GLY A 29 -12.39 2.99 20.76
CA GLY A 29 -11.96 2.46 22.05
C GLY A 29 -10.93 1.34 21.88
N VAL A 30 -11.25 0.33 21.06
CA VAL A 30 -10.34 -0.78 20.73
C VAL A 30 -9.04 -0.26 20.12
N ALA A 31 -9.12 0.65 19.14
CA ALA A 31 -7.94 1.26 18.54
C ALA A 31 -7.05 1.96 19.59
N ARG A 32 -7.62 2.70 20.54
CA ARG A 32 -6.87 3.41 21.60
C ARG A 32 -6.17 2.47 22.58
N VAL A 33 -6.78 1.33 22.94
CA VAL A 33 -6.25 0.40 23.95
C VAL A 33 -5.61 -0.87 23.38
N ARG A 34 -5.45 -0.96 22.05
CA ARG A 34 -5.02 -2.17 21.34
C ARG A 34 -3.66 -2.77 21.75
N GLY A 35 -2.78 -2.00 22.38
CA GLY A 35 -1.42 -2.47 22.70
C GLY A 35 -0.69 -2.99 21.45
N GLU A 36 -0.23 -4.24 21.51
CA GLU A 36 0.45 -4.94 20.40
C GLU A 36 -0.52 -5.62 19.41
N HIS A 37 -1.84 -5.56 19.66
CA HIS A 37 -2.81 -6.12 18.73
C HIS A 37 -2.88 -5.31 17.43
N GLU A 38 -2.94 -6.01 16.32
CA GLU A 38 -3.23 -5.42 15.02
C GLU A 38 -4.74 -5.26 14.88
N VAL A 39 -5.20 -4.03 14.69
CA VAL A 39 -6.63 -3.74 14.47
C VAL A 39 -6.85 -3.37 13.02
N VAL A 40 -7.79 -4.06 12.37
CA VAL A 40 -8.20 -3.83 10.97
C VAL A 40 -9.69 -3.53 10.94
N LEU A 41 -10.07 -2.45 10.26
CA LEU A 41 -11.46 -2.06 10.06
C LEU A 41 -11.91 -2.51 8.67
N ALA A 42 -12.99 -3.29 8.61
CA ALA A 42 -13.57 -3.75 7.36
C ALA A 42 -14.84 -2.94 7.03
N LEU A 43 -14.84 -2.27 5.88
CA LEU A 43 -15.93 -1.44 5.39
C LEU A 43 -16.49 -2.02 4.08
N SER A 44 -17.74 -1.68 3.77
CA SER A 44 -18.37 -1.95 2.48
C SER A 44 -18.30 -0.75 1.55
N GLY A 45 -17.86 -1.01 0.32
CA GLY A 45 -17.83 -0.09 -0.81
C GLY A 45 -19.20 0.22 -1.41
N MET A 46 -20.23 -0.58 -1.11
CA MET A 46 -21.62 -0.27 -1.48
C MET A 46 -22.15 0.97 -0.73
N MET A 47 -21.46 1.41 0.33
CA MET A 47 -21.82 2.56 1.17
C MET A 47 -20.69 3.61 1.15
N SER A 48 -20.22 3.97 -0.05
CA SER A 48 -19.06 4.86 -0.28
C SER A 48 -19.12 6.19 0.50
N ASP A 49 -20.31 6.78 0.62
CA ASP A 49 -20.53 8.10 1.24
C ASP A 49 -20.16 8.15 2.74
N SER A 50 -19.95 7.00 3.37
CA SER A 50 -19.53 6.88 4.78
C SER A 50 -18.02 6.66 4.96
N ILE A 51 -17.32 6.22 3.90
CA ILE A 51 -15.93 5.75 4.00
C ILE A 51 -15.00 6.88 4.42
N ASP A 52 -15.11 8.05 3.76
CA ASP A 52 -14.24 9.19 4.04
C ASP A 52 -14.40 9.73 5.47
N ALA A 53 -15.64 9.80 5.97
CA ALA A 53 -15.91 10.21 7.34
C ALA A 53 -15.32 9.20 8.35
N ILE A 54 -15.50 7.90 8.11
CA ILE A 54 -14.89 6.87 8.98
C ILE A 54 -13.37 6.95 8.92
N ARG A 55 -12.75 7.07 7.75
CA ARG A 55 -11.30 7.21 7.61
C ARG A 55 -10.76 8.40 8.42
N ALA A 56 -11.47 9.52 8.41
CA ALA A 56 -11.13 10.72 9.19
C ALA A 56 -11.16 10.46 10.70
N GLU A 57 -12.19 9.76 11.20
CA GLU A 57 -12.34 9.44 12.63
C GLU A 57 -11.19 8.59 13.20
N PHE A 58 -10.45 7.89 12.34
CA PHE A 58 -9.29 7.06 12.70
C PHE A 58 -7.95 7.67 12.30
N GLU A 59 -7.92 8.88 11.74
CA GLU A 59 -6.67 9.59 11.44
C GLU A 59 -5.87 9.81 12.75
N GLY A 60 -4.60 9.40 12.75
CA GLY A 60 -3.75 9.42 13.94
C GLY A 60 -4.03 8.31 14.98
N LEU A 61 -5.15 7.57 14.87
CA LEU A 61 -5.45 6.42 15.74
C LEU A 61 -4.99 5.09 15.14
N LEU A 62 -5.21 4.90 13.83
CA LEU A 62 -4.80 3.72 13.08
C LEU A 62 -4.11 4.11 11.77
N PRO A 63 -3.14 3.31 11.29
CA PRO A 63 -2.66 3.42 9.91
C PRO A 63 -3.84 3.33 8.93
N GLN A 64 -3.90 4.23 7.95
CA GLN A 64 -5.02 4.26 6.99
C GLN A 64 -5.08 2.99 6.12
N GLU A 65 -3.96 2.28 5.99
CA GLU A 65 -3.86 0.95 5.36
C GLU A 65 -4.49 -0.19 6.17
N ASN A 66 -4.83 0.05 7.43
CA ASN A 66 -5.60 -0.90 8.25
C ASN A 66 -7.12 -0.73 8.08
N ILE A 67 -7.57 0.20 7.23
CA ILE A 67 -8.98 0.37 6.87
C ILE A 67 -9.19 -0.20 5.46
N ARG A 68 -9.88 -1.33 5.38
CA ARG A 68 -10.04 -2.15 4.18
C ARG A 68 -11.47 -2.05 3.66
N VAL A 69 -11.62 -1.86 2.35
CA VAL A 69 -12.92 -1.68 1.70
C VAL A 69 -13.20 -2.86 0.78
N TRP A 70 -14.26 -3.59 1.10
CA TRP A 70 -14.82 -4.67 0.31
C TRP A 70 -15.80 -4.16 -0.74
N GLN A 71 -15.75 -4.70 -1.95
CA GLN A 71 -16.61 -4.37 -3.07
C GLN A 71 -17.62 -5.49 -3.33
N ALA A 72 -18.85 -5.12 -3.69
CA ALA A 72 -19.91 -6.07 -4.00
C ALA A 72 -20.92 -5.45 -4.97
N VAL A 73 -21.71 -6.30 -5.62
CA VAL A 73 -22.75 -5.89 -6.55
C VAL A 73 -24.09 -5.76 -5.80
N GLY A 74 -24.59 -4.52 -5.69
CA GLY A 74 -25.95 -4.24 -5.21
C GLY A 74 -26.98 -4.13 -6.36
N PRO A 75 -28.26 -3.85 -6.06
CA PRO A 75 -28.89 -3.90 -4.73
C PRO A 75 -28.87 -5.29 -4.08
N VAL A 76 -29.01 -5.33 -2.75
CA VAL A 76 -28.98 -6.56 -1.91
C VAL A 76 -30.09 -6.59 -0.84
N GLU A 77 -30.78 -5.48 -0.60
CA GLU A 77 -31.75 -5.24 0.47
C GLU A 77 -32.76 -6.39 0.61
N GLU A 78 -33.13 -6.73 1.84
CA GLU A 78 -34.10 -7.80 2.11
C GLU A 78 -35.51 -7.49 1.57
N ILE A 79 -35.85 -6.20 1.42
CA ILE A 79 -37.19 -5.76 1.02
C ILE A 79 -37.61 -6.24 -0.38
N SER A 80 -36.65 -6.63 -1.22
CA SER A 80 -36.90 -7.18 -2.56
C SER A 80 -36.37 -8.62 -2.66
N ASP A 81 -37.22 -9.53 -3.10
CA ASP A 81 -36.84 -10.94 -3.32
C ASP A 81 -35.94 -11.10 -4.57
N ASP A 82 -35.96 -10.15 -5.52
CA ASP A 82 -35.05 -10.13 -6.67
C ASP A 82 -33.57 -10.02 -6.26
N ASN A 83 -33.33 -9.52 -5.05
CA ASN A 83 -31.99 -9.34 -4.49
C ASN A 83 -31.44 -10.60 -3.81
N ILE A 84 -32.21 -11.69 -3.67
CA ILE A 84 -31.80 -12.87 -2.90
C ILE A 84 -30.44 -13.41 -3.36
N ALA A 85 -30.25 -13.64 -4.65
CA ALA A 85 -28.98 -14.17 -5.17
C ALA A 85 -27.81 -13.21 -4.93
N ARG A 86 -28.00 -11.90 -5.17
CA ARG A 86 -26.97 -10.87 -4.91
C ARG A 86 -26.61 -10.80 -3.43
N ARG A 87 -27.61 -10.87 -2.54
CA ARG A 87 -27.43 -10.87 -1.08
C ARG A 87 -26.67 -12.10 -0.60
N GLU A 88 -27.03 -13.30 -1.06
CA GLU A 88 -26.31 -14.52 -0.68
C GLU A 88 -24.87 -14.53 -1.20
N ILE A 89 -24.62 -14.02 -2.41
CA ILE A 89 -23.27 -13.84 -2.96
C ILE A 89 -22.49 -12.80 -2.15
N ALA A 90 -23.14 -11.70 -1.76
CA ALA A 90 -22.57 -10.65 -0.92
C ALA A 90 -22.20 -11.19 0.47
N GLU A 91 -23.06 -11.97 1.13
CA GLU A 91 -22.80 -12.62 2.41
C GLU A 91 -21.59 -13.57 2.32
N LEU A 92 -21.53 -14.42 1.29
CA LEU A 92 -20.40 -15.33 1.04
C LEU A 92 -19.08 -14.59 0.79
N SER A 93 -19.10 -13.59 -0.08
CA SER A 93 -17.90 -12.83 -0.43
C SER A 93 -17.44 -11.86 0.67
N TRP A 94 -18.36 -11.38 1.52
CA TRP A 94 -18.04 -10.62 2.72
C TRP A 94 -17.29 -11.49 3.74
N GLU A 95 -17.82 -12.67 4.07
CA GLU A 95 -17.12 -13.59 4.99
C GLU A 95 -15.78 -14.06 4.41
N ALA A 96 -15.68 -14.31 3.10
CA ALA A 96 -14.41 -14.65 2.46
C ALA A 96 -13.40 -13.49 2.50
N PHE A 97 -13.87 -12.25 2.31
CA PHE A 97 -13.03 -11.06 2.46
C PHE A 97 -12.53 -10.90 3.89
N LEU A 98 -13.39 -11.05 4.90
CA LEU A 98 -12.97 -11.01 6.30
C LEU A 98 -11.94 -12.11 6.61
N SER A 99 -12.16 -13.32 6.08
CA SER A 99 -11.26 -14.46 6.27
C SER A 99 -9.89 -14.26 5.58
N SER A 100 -9.84 -13.53 4.45
CA SER A 100 -8.58 -13.21 3.74
C SER A 100 -7.72 -12.18 4.48
N LEU A 101 -8.27 -11.51 5.49
CA LEU A 101 -7.52 -10.66 6.41
C LEU A 101 -6.82 -11.47 7.52
N GLU A 102 -6.98 -12.80 7.56
CA GLU A 102 -6.45 -13.71 8.58
C GLU A 102 -6.72 -13.26 10.03
N PRO A 103 -7.99 -13.06 10.43
CA PRO A 103 -8.31 -12.62 11.78
C PRO A 103 -8.02 -13.72 12.80
N ASP A 104 -7.49 -13.35 13.96
CA ASP A 104 -7.62 -14.18 15.17
C ASP A 104 -9.07 -14.12 15.69
N VAL A 105 -9.74 -12.98 15.49
CA VAL A 105 -11.13 -12.74 15.86
C VAL A 105 -11.78 -11.72 14.93
N VAL A 106 -13.04 -11.97 14.58
CA VAL A 106 -13.90 -10.98 13.89
C VAL A 106 -14.92 -10.44 14.90
N HIS A 107 -15.11 -9.12 14.94
CA HIS A 107 -16.18 -8.51 15.72
C HIS A 107 -17.22 -7.83 14.82
N VAL A 108 -18.48 -8.22 14.99
CA VAL A 108 -19.64 -7.63 14.31
C VAL A 108 -20.39 -6.71 15.26
N GLY A 109 -20.25 -5.41 15.04
CA GLY A 109 -20.86 -4.38 15.90
C GLY A 109 -22.38 -4.22 15.72
N SER A 110 -22.92 -4.61 14.56
CA SER A 110 -24.37 -4.64 14.29
C SER A 110 -24.72 -5.72 13.27
N LEU A 111 -25.28 -6.85 13.73
CA LEU A 111 -25.61 -8.00 12.87
C LEU A 111 -26.95 -7.83 12.13
N PHE A 112 -27.87 -7.03 12.68
CA PHE A 112 -29.28 -6.94 12.24
C PHE A 112 -29.53 -5.87 11.16
N GLU A 113 -28.48 -5.49 10.44
CA GLU A 113 -28.54 -4.55 9.31
C GLU A 113 -29.06 -5.25 8.03
N GLY A 114 -29.64 -4.47 7.11
CA GLY A 114 -29.92 -4.92 5.73
C GLY A 114 -31.39 -5.15 5.34
N VAL A 115 -32.36 -4.89 6.24
CA VAL A 115 -33.79 -4.87 5.85
C VAL A 115 -34.00 -3.81 4.76
N THR A 116 -33.47 -2.62 5.02
CA THR A 116 -33.29 -1.52 4.08
C THR A 116 -31.82 -1.12 4.07
N GLY A 117 -31.27 -0.79 2.90
CA GLY A 117 -29.85 -0.46 2.75
C GLY A 117 -28.94 -1.70 2.61
N TYR A 118 -27.65 -1.46 2.44
CA TYR A 118 -26.71 -2.43 1.89
C TYR A 118 -25.92 -3.26 2.93
N GLY A 119 -26.47 -3.43 4.14
CA GLY A 119 -25.84 -4.25 5.19
C GLY A 119 -26.00 -5.75 4.94
N VAL A 120 -24.91 -6.52 4.99
CA VAL A 120 -24.90 -7.95 4.61
C VAL A 120 -24.17 -8.87 5.60
N SER A 121 -23.93 -8.43 6.85
CA SER A 121 -23.20 -9.24 7.83
C SER A 121 -23.86 -10.62 8.07
N SER A 122 -23.08 -11.69 8.00
CA SER A 122 -23.53 -13.07 8.24
C SER A 122 -22.49 -13.83 9.06
N ILE A 123 -22.88 -15.02 9.56
CA ILE A 123 -21.99 -15.89 10.32
C ILE A 123 -22.11 -17.34 9.81
N GLY A 124 -20.97 -17.92 9.42
CA GLY A 124 -20.83 -19.33 9.05
C GLY A 124 -21.33 -19.69 7.64
N GLN A 125 -21.46 -18.70 6.75
CA GLN A 125 -21.79 -18.94 5.34
C GLN A 125 -20.57 -19.43 4.56
N PHE A 126 -19.38 -18.93 4.86
CA PHE A 126 -18.12 -19.29 4.21
C PHE A 126 -17.07 -19.78 5.21
N ASP A 127 -16.60 -18.89 6.08
CA ASP A 127 -15.61 -19.20 7.12
C ASP A 127 -16.34 -19.74 8.36
N ARG A 128 -15.84 -20.86 8.88
CA ARG A 128 -16.39 -21.53 10.07
C ARG A 128 -15.33 -21.79 11.13
N ALA A 129 -14.07 -21.45 10.86
CA ALA A 129 -12.96 -21.68 11.76
C ALA A 129 -12.69 -20.44 12.61
N THR A 130 -12.74 -19.25 12.01
CA THR A 130 -12.46 -17.99 12.70
C THR A 130 -13.58 -17.67 13.71
N PRO A 131 -13.24 -17.39 14.99
CA PRO A 131 -14.25 -17.03 15.97
C PRO A 131 -14.85 -15.65 15.64
N VAL A 132 -16.17 -15.63 15.45
CA VAL A 132 -16.94 -14.40 15.25
C VAL A 132 -17.61 -13.99 16.56
N THR A 133 -17.40 -12.76 16.98
CA THR A 133 -18.06 -12.15 18.13
C THR A 133 -19.05 -11.09 17.68
N VAL A 134 -20.14 -10.91 18.42
CA VAL A 134 -21.21 -9.98 18.03
C VAL A 134 -21.59 -9.11 19.21
N THR A 135 -21.80 -7.81 18.98
CA THR A 135 -22.43 -6.97 20.00
C THR A 135 -23.92 -7.29 20.11
N LEU A 136 -24.37 -7.70 21.30
CA LEU A 136 -25.77 -7.90 21.63
C LEU A 136 -26.35 -6.59 22.20
N HIS A 137 -27.07 -5.85 21.37
CA HIS A 137 -27.67 -4.56 21.76
C HIS A 137 -28.92 -4.74 22.62
N ASP A 138 -29.88 -5.53 22.12
CA ASP A 138 -31.12 -5.93 22.80
C ASP A 138 -31.79 -7.08 22.03
N LEU A 139 -32.81 -7.70 22.65
CA LEU A 139 -33.69 -8.67 22.00
C LEU A 139 -35.14 -8.19 21.95
N ILE A 140 -35.36 -6.86 21.96
CA ILE A 140 -36.69 -6.26 22.04
C ILE A 140 -37.63 -6.79 20.95
N PRO A 141 -37.23 -6.90 19.66
CA PRO A 141 -38.11 -7.44 18.63
C PRO A 141 -38.46 -8.92 18.84
N LEU A 142 -37.58 -9.71 19.47
CA LEU A 142 -37.84 -11.12 19.77
C LEU A 142 -38.79 -11.27 20.96
N VAL A 143 -38.49 -10.59 22.06
CA VAL A 143 -39.31 -10.61 23.30
C VAL A 143 -40.71 -10.05 23.03
N HIS A 144 -40.77 -9.02 22.18
CA HIS A 144 -42.00 -8.38 21.70
C HIS A 144 -42.19 -8.64 20.20
N ALA A 145 -42.10 -9.92 19.78
CA ALA A 145 -42.79 -10.44 18.59
C ALA A 145 -44.30 -10.11 18.73
N LYS A 146 -45.27 -10.50 17.90
CA LYS A 146 -46.62 -9.86 17.91
C LYS A 146 -46.65 -8.36 17.60
N ARG A 147 -45.66 -7.55 18.01
CA ARG A 147 -45.64 -6.10 17.85
C ARG A 147 -44.60 -5.62 16.84
N TYR A 148 -43.35 -6.06 16.96
CA TYR A 148 -42.29 -5.66 16.03
C TYR A 148 -42.12 -6.62 14.84
N LEU A 149 -42.52 -7.90 14.98
CA LEU A 149 -42.29 -8.92 13.96
C LEU A 149 -43.59 -9.35 13.24
N ASP A 150 -44.62 -9.81 13.96
CA ASP A 150 -45.85 -10.34 13.33
C ASP A 150 -46.53 -9.39 12.31
N PRO A 151 -46.57 -8.06 12.52
CA PRO A 151 -47.14 -7.13 11.53
C PRO A 151 -46.26 -6.91 10.29
N HIS A 152 -45.00 -7.35 10.31
CA HIS A 152 -43.97 -7.03 9.31
C HIS A 152 -43.26 -8.31 8.82
N PRO A 153 -43.86 -9.10 7.92
CA PRO A 153 -43.36 -10.42 7.55
C PRO A 153 -41.94 -10.43 6.95
N VAL A 154 -41.58 -9.40 6.18
CA VAL A 154 -40.21 -9.26 5.62
C VAL A 154 -39.19 -9.01 6.73
N THR A 155 -39.49 -8.09 7.66
CA THR A 155 -38.66 -7.81 8.83
C THR A 155 -38.54 -9.04 9.72
N ALA A 156 -39.63 -9.79 9.92
CA ALA A 156 -39.63 -11.03 10.68
C ALA A 156 -38.71 -12.09 10.04
N ARG A 157 -38.85 -12.32 8.72
CA ARG A 157 -37.98 -13.24 7.96
C ARG A 157 -36.51 -12.88 8.12
N HIS A 158 -36.18 -11.60 7.96
CA HIS A 158 -34.82 -11.08 8.17
C HIS A 158 -34.32 -11.34 9.59
N TYR A 159 -35.10 -10.90 10.58
CA TYR A 159 -34.72 -10.93 11.98
C TYR A 159 -34.47 -12.35 12.46
N TYR A 160 -35.36 -13.30 12.15
CA TYR A 160 -35.16 -14.71 12.51
C TYR A 160 -33.93 -15.31 11.82
N ARG A 161 -33.67 -14.98 10.55
CA ARG A 161 -32.44 -15.40 9.85
C ARG A 161 -31.19 -14.85 10.53
N LYS A 162 -31.21 -13.60 11.00
CA LYS A 162 -30.11 -12.99 11.76
C LYS A 162 -29.96 -13.60 13.16
N ILE A 163 -31.05 -14.01 13.81
CA ILE A 163 -31.00 -14.79 15.06
C ILE A 163 -30.28 -16.12 14.82
N ASP A 164 -30.56 -16.81 13.72
CA ASP A 164 -29.85 -18.05 13.37
C ASP A 164 -28.35 -17.82 13.12
N TYR A 165 -27.95 -16.65 12.62
CA TYR A 165 -26.54 -16.24 12.54
C TYR A 165 -25.97 -15.91 13.91
N LEU A 166 -26.69 -15.13 14.74
CA LEU A 166 -26.28 -14.72 16.08
C LEU A 166 -25.96 -15.93 16.95
N LYS A 167 -26.77 -16.99 16.87
CA LYS A 167 -26.58 -18.25 17.61
C LYS A 167 -25.32 -19.03 17.20
N LYS A 168 -24.71 -18.72 16.05
CA LYS A 168 -23.44 -19.33 15.59
C LYS A 168 -22.22 -18.55 16.07
N ALA A 169 -22.39 -17.38 16.69
CA ALA A 169 -21.26 -16.61 17.20
C ALA A 169 -20.47 -17.43 18.23
N ALA A 170 -19.16 -17.17 18.32
CA ALA A 170 -18.31 -17.74 19.35
C ALA A 170 -18.58 -17.07 20.72
N LEU A 171 -18.89 -15.77 20.70
CA LEU A 171 -19.08 -14.94 21.88
C LEU A 171 -20.01 -13.76 21.57
N LEU A 172 -20.91 -13.44 22.50
CA LEU A 172 -21.70 -12.21 22.46
C LEU A 172 -21.15 -11.20 23.47
N LEU A 173 -20.98 -9.95 23.03
CA LEU A 173 -20.63 -8.83 23.89
C LEU A 173 -21.89 -8.01 24.13
N SER A 174 -22.53 -8.13 25.28
CA SER A 174 -23.73 -7.35 25.56
C SER A 174 -23.38 -5.96 26.09
N ASN A 175 -24.17 -4.98 25.68
CA ASN A 175 -24.01 -3.59 26.14
C ASN A 175 -24.51 -3.38 27.59
N SER A 176 -25.22 -4.33 28.20
CA SER A 176 -25.65 -4.32 29.60
C SER A 176 -25.74 -5.75 30.18
N GLU A 177 -25.82 -5.86 31.51
CA GLU A 177 -26.12 -7.13 32.17
C GLU A 177 -27.56 -7.58 31.88
N PHE A 178 -28.50 -6.63 31.79
CA PHE A 178 -29.88 -6.91 31.37
C PHE A 178 -29.95 -7.58 29.99
N SER A 179 -29.30 -7.01 28.97
CA SER A 179 -29.23 -7.61 27.63
C SER A 179 -28.52 -8.98 27.64
N ARG A 180 -27.53 -9.17 28.53
CA ARG A 180 -26.90 -10.49 28.72
C ARG A 180 -27.90 -11.51 29.24
N GLN A 181 -28.71 -11.15 30.24
CA GLN A 181 -29.73 -12.02 30.81
C GLN A 181 -30.80 -12.37 29.77
N GLU A 182 -31.22 -11.41 28.93
CA GLU A 182 -32.13 -11.70 27.81
C GLU A 182 -31.51 -12.68 26.81
N GLY A 183 -30.22 -12.53 26.49
CA GLY A 183 -29.51 -13.47 25.63
C GLY A 183 -29.52 -14.90 26.18
N ILE A 184 -29.34 -15.06 27.49
CA ILE A 184 -29.40 -16.37 28.14
C ILE A 184 -30.83 -16.94 28.08
N GLU A 185 -31.84 -16.13 28.39
CA GLU A 185 -33.23 -16.57 28.52
C GLU A 185 -33.91 -16.85 27.17
N TYR A 186 -33.80 -15.92 26.22
CA TYR A 186 -34.58 -15.96 24.97
C TYR A 186 -33.85 -16.59 23.79
N LEU A 187 -32.51 -16.65 23.81
CA LEU A 187 -31.75 -17.33 22.77
C LEU A 187 -31.31 -18.74 23.16
N ASP A 188 -31.42 -19.10 24.45
CA ASP A 188 -30.80 -20.30 25.04
C ASP A 188 -29.29 -20.31 24.79
N TYR A 189 -28.65 -19.15 24.93
CA TYR A 189 -27.24 -18.97 24.63
C TYR A 189 -26.39 -19.17 25.89
N PRO A 190 -25.24 -19.88 25.82
CA PRO A 190 -24.46 -20.21 27.03
C PRO A 190 -24.00 -18.97 27.80
N ALA A 191 -24.22 -18.95 29.11
CA ALA A 191 -23.94 -17.80 29.97
C ALA A 191 -22.45 -17.42 30.01
N GLU A 192 -21.56 -18.39 29.85
CA GLU A 192 -20.12 -18.21 29.74
C GLU A 192 -19.68 -17.62 28.40
N ARG A 193 -20.56 -17.63 27.39
CA ARG A 193 -20.32 -17.08 26.04
C ARG A 193 -21.05 -15.77 25.77
N ILE A 194 -21.64 -15.14 26.79
CA ILE A 194 -22.16 -13.77 26.72
C ILE A 194 -21.43 -12.98 27.79
N ILE A 195 -20.82 -11.84 27.45
CA ILE A 195 -20.08 -11.00 28.40
C ILE A 195 -20.65 -9.59 28.37
N ALA A 196 -21.06 -9.07 29.53
CA ALA A 196 -21.51 -7.70 29.67
C ALA A 196 -20.30 -6.74 29.64
N VAL A 197 -20.08 -6.12 28.49
CA VAL A 197 -18.96 -5.18 28.28
C VAL A 197 -19.33 -3.74 28.57
N SER A 198 -20.62 -3.45 28.81
CA SER A 198 -21.17 -2.10 28.95
C SER A 198 -21.22 -1.33 27.62
N SER A 199 -21.61 -0.06 27.68
CA SER A 199 -21.53 0.92 26.59
C SER A 199 -20.93 2.22 27.13
N ALA A 200 -20.65 3.17 26.23
CA ALA A 200 -20.26 4.53 26.58
C ALA A 200 -20.91 5.57 25.65
N ILE A 201 -20.61 6.83 25.90
CA ILE A 201 -21.04 7.99 25.11
C ILE A 201 -19.81 8.71 24.54
N GLU A 202 -20.02 9.69 23.68
CA GLU A 202 -18.94 10.52 23.13
C GLU A 202 -18.42 11.54 24.16
N ASP A 203 -17.13 11.88 24.07
CA ASP A 203 -16.47 12.85 24.97
C ASP A 203 -17.03 14.29 24.84
N SER A 204 -17.85 14.54 23.81
CA SER A 204 -18.57 15.79 23.57
C SER A 204 -19.68 16.04 24.59
N PHE A 205 -20.28 14.99 25.15
CA PHE A 205 -21.29 15.08 26.20
C PHE A 205 -20.66 15.42 27.55
N LYS A 206 -20.63 16.71 27.87
CA LYS A 206 -20.12 17.25 29.13
C LYS A 206 -20.85 18.54 29.49
N PRO A 207 -20.71 19.07 30.71
CA PRO A 207 -21.37 20.31 31.09
C PRO A 207 -20.92 21.45 30.18
N LEU A 208 -21.91 22.17 29.64
CA LEU A 208 -21.71 23.27 28.70
C LEU A 208 -22.28 24.57 29.29
N SER A 209 -21.52 25.67 29.16
CA SER A 209 -22.00 27.00 29.51
C SER A 209 -22.58 27.67 28.28
N ILE A 210 -23.91 27.85 28.25
CA ILE A 210 -24.63 28.54 27.18
C ILE A 210 -24.93 29.98 27.60
N ASP A 211 -24.66 30.95 26.72
CA ASP A 211 -25.00 32.35 26.98
C ASP A 211 -26.50 32.63 26.77
N ALA A 212 -26.97 33.78 27.25
CA ALA A 212 -28.37 34.14 27.15
C ALA A 212 -28.86 34.34 25.70
N ALA A 213 -27.97 34.69 24.76
CA ALA A 213 -28.36 34.89 23.36
C ALA A 213 -28.65 33.55 22.69
N GLU A 214 -27.78 32.57 22.93
CA GLU A 214 -27.89 31.22 22.39
C GLU A 214 -29.05 30.44 23.02
N ALA A 215 -29.25 30.53 24.33
CA ALA A 215 -30.44 29.97 24.98
C ALA A 215 -31.73 30.56 24.38
N ASN A 216 -31.76 31.86 24.12
CA ASN A 216 -32.91 32.52 23.47
C ASN A 216 -33.07 32.13 22.00
N ARG A 217 -31.99 31.84 21.26
CA ARG A 217 -32.05 31.29 19.90
C ARG A 217 -32.78 29.95 19.91
N LEU A 218 -32.35 29.01 20.75
CA LEU A 218 -32.94 27.68 20.88
C LEU A 218 -34.42 27.76 21.28
N ARG A 219 -34.74 28.62 22.26
CA ARG A 219 -36.13 28.87 22.69
C ARG A 219 -37.04 29.30 21.55
N ARG A 220 -36.57 30.24 20.72
CA ARG A 220 -37.34 30.71 19.55
C ARG A 220 -37.41 29.66 18.46
N GLN A 221 -36.30 28.98 18.17
CA GLN A 221 -36.22 27.97 17.11
C GLN A 221 -37.16 26.80 17.36
N PHE A 222 -37.21 26.29 18.59
CA PHE A 222 -38.00 25.12 18.95
C PHE A 222 -39.32 25.44 19.66
N GLY A 223 -39.61 26.72 19.90
CA GLY A 223 -40.84 27.18 20.56
C GLY A 223 -40.95 26.71 22.01
N ILE A 224 -39.83 26.66 22.73
CA ILE A 224 -39.73 26.19 24.12
C ILE A 224 -39.63 27.37 25.10
N ASN A 225 -40.19 27.20 26.31
CA ASN A 225 -40.22 28.19 27.38
C ASN A 225 -38.88 28.23 28.15
N ASP A 226 -38.79 29.16 29.12
CA ASP A 226 -37.60 29.31 29.97
C ASP A 226 -37.29 28.07 30.81
N ALA A 227 -38.32 27.35 31.26
CA ALA A 227 -38.20 26.13 32.05
C ALA A 227 -38.94 24.97 31.36
N PHE A 228 -38.25 23.85 31.21
CA PHE A 228 -38.82 22.65 30.57
C PHE A 228 -38.16 21.35 31.04
N LEU A 229 -38.95 20.28 31.03
CA LEU A 229 -38.50 18.89 31.12
C LEU A 229 -38.13 18.39 29.73
N LEU A 230 -37.03 17.66 29.65
CA LEU A 230 -36.52 17.14 28.40
C LEU A 230 -36.67 15.62 28.33
N TYR A 231 -37.14 15.13 27.19
CA TYR A 231 -37.02 13.75 26.74
C TYR A 231 -36.34 13.75 25.38
N THR A 232 -35.47 12.78 25.12
CA THR A 232 -34.89 12.56 23.78
C THR A 232 -34.94 11.08 23.41
N GLY A 233 -35.42 10.79 22.20
CA GLY A 233 -35.52 9.44 21.67
C GLY A 233 -36.64 9.25 20.66
N GLY A 234 -36.85 7.99 20.23
CA GLY A 234 -37.98 7.61 19.39
C GLY A 234 -39.33 7.64 20.11
N ALA A 235 -40.40 7.21 19.43
CA ALA A 235 -41.75 7.15 19.98
C ALA A 235 -42.39 5.76 19.90
N ASP A 236 -41.57 4.71 19.75
CA ASP A 236 -42.04 3.33 19.91
C ASP A 236 -42.70 3.16 21.29
N GLU A 237 -43.75 2.34 21.45
CA GLU A 237 -44.51 2.35 22.72
C GLU A 237 -43.66 1.94 23.95
N ARG A 238 -42.55 1.22 23.73
CA ARG A 238 -41.55 0.95 24.77
C ARG A 238 -40.95 2.20 25.41
N LYS A 239 -40.91 3.30 24.66
CA LYS A 239 -40.48 4.63 25.12
C LYS A 239 -41.52 5.31 26.00
N ASN A 240 -42.72 4.73 26.12
CA ASN A 240 -43.71 5.06 27.15
C ASN A 240 -44.19 6.53 27.17
N LEU A 241 -44.14 7.21 26.03
CA LEU A 241 -44.54 8.61 25.91
C LEU A 241 -46.01 8.88 26.31
N PRO A 242 -46.99 7.99 26.03
CA PRO A 242 -48.36 8.18 26.50
C PRO A 242 -48.46 8.31 28.04
N ARG A 243 -47.83 7.41 28.80
CA ARG A 243 -47.83 7.48 30.27
C ARG A 243 -47.04 8.67 30.81
N LEU A 244 -45.98 9.10 30.12
CA LEU A 244 -45.28 10.33 30.49
C LEU A 244 -46.18 11.57 30.37
N ILE A 245 -46.95 11.66 29.28
CA ILE A 245 -47.93 12.75 29.07
C ILE A 245 -49.03 12.69 30.13
N GLU A 246 -49.55 11.50 30.42
CA GLU A 246 -50.53 11.29 31.49
C GLU A 246 -49.98 11.74 32.86
N ALA A 247 -48.74 11.35 33.18
CA ALA A 247 -48.08 11.70 34.44
C ALA A 247 -47.83 13.21 34.57
N TYR A 248 -47.44 13.85 33.47
CA TYR A 248 -47.31 15.30 33.40
C TYR A 248 -48.66 16.00 33.67
N SER A 249 -49.78 15.43 33.18
CA SER A 249 -51.11 15.99 33.41
C SER A 249 -51.53 16.03 34.88
N LEU A 250 -51.01 15.10 35.70
CA LEU A 250 -51.28 14.97 37.14
C LEU A 250 -50.53 15.99 38.01
N LEU A 251 -49.55 16.71 37.45
CA LEU A 251 -48.82 17.75 38.16
C LEU A 251 -49.75 18.91 38.56
N ALA A 252 -49.40 19.61 39.64
CA ALA A 252 -50.12 20.80 40.08
C ALA A 252 -50.12 21.89 38.97
N LYS A 253 -51.24 22.61 38.85
CA LYS A 253 -51.46 23.57 37.74
C LYS A 253 -50.40 24.68 37.68
N ASP A 254 -49.89 25.10 38.83
CA ASP A 254 -48.83 26.09 38.95
C ASP A 254 -47.48 25.57 38.42
N ILE A 255 -47.16 24.29 38.64
CA ILE A 255 -45.97 23.63 38.04
C ILE A 255 -46.12 23.57 36.53
N ARG A 256 -47.27 23.08 36.04
CA ARG A 256 -47.57 22.95 34.60
C ARG A 256 -47.59 24.28 33.85
N ALA A 257 -47.99 25.36 34.53
CA ALA A 257 -47.94 26.71 33.96
C ALA A 257 -46.51 27.25 33.81
N ARG A 258 -45.54 26.72 34.57
CA ARG A 258 -44.15 27.18 34.58
C ARG A 258 -43.22 26.32 33.73
N VAL A 259 -43.38 24.99 33.75
CA VAL A 259 -42.43 24.03 33.17
C VAL A 259 -43.08 23.25 32.04
N GLN A 260 -42.61 23.40 30.81
CA GLN A 260 -43.10 22.63 29.65
C GLN A 260 -42.56 21.19 29.62
N LEU A 261 -43.25 20.29 28.92
CA LEU A 261 -42.73 18.99 28.51
C LEU A 261 -42.25 19.07 27.04
N VAL A 262 -40.96 18.85 26.83
CA VAL A 262 -40.32 18.92 25.51
C VAL A 262 -39.84 17.53 25.09
N LEU A 263 -40.41 17.03 23.99
CA LEU A 263 -40.07 15.74 23.39
C LEU A 263 -39.19 15.99 22.15
N VAL A 264 -37.92 15.61 22.26
CA VAL A 264 -36.91 15.73 21.21
C VAL A 264 -36.75 14.42 20.46
N GLY A 265 -36.73 14.51 19.13
CA GLY A 265 -36.50 13.36 18.27
C GLY A 265 -37.30 13.40 16.97
N LYS A 266 -36.85 12.62 15.98
CA LYS A 266 -37.53 12.46 14.69
C LYS A 266 -38.74 11.53 14.82
N ILE A 267 -39.79 12.01 15.49
CA ILE A 267 -41.05 11.29 15.68
C ILE A 267 -41.92 11.46 14.41
N PRO A 268 -42.47 10.38 13.83
CA PRO A 268 -43.34 10.49 12.66
C PRO A 268 -44.58 11.36 12.94
N GLU A 269 -44.98 12.20 11.98
CA GLU A 269 -46.13 13.12 12.12
C GLU A 269 -47.43 12.42 12.55
N GLY A 270 -47.68 11.20 12.06
CA GLY A 270 -48.83 10.39 12.48
C GLY A 270 -48.81 10.08 13.98
N VAL A 271 -47.64 9.74 14.52
CA VAL A 271 -47.45 9.46 15.95
C VAL A 271 -47.54 10.75 16.77
N ILE A 272 -47.01 11.87 16.27
CA ILE A 272 -47.19 13.18 16.91
C ILE A 272 -48.67 13.53 17.03
N ALA A 273 -49.45 13.33 15.97
CA ALA A 273 -50.89 13.58 15.99
C ALA A 273 -51.64 12.70 17.00
N GLU A 274 -51.25 11.43 17.14
CA GLU A 274 -51.79 10.52 18.15
C GLU A 274 -51.44 10.96 19.57
N LEU A 275 -50.17 11.31 19.83
CA LEU A 275 -49.71 11.79 21.13
C LEU A 275 -50.37 13.12 21.51
N ARG A 276 -50.58 14.04 20.56
CA ARG A 276 -51.33 15.29 20.81
C ARG A 276 -52.79 15.01 21.15
N ARG A 277 -53.44 14.08 20.44
CA ARG A 277 -54.82 13.68 20.75
C ARG A 277 -54.91 13.06 22.14
N HIS A 278 -53.94 12.22 22.51
CA HIS A 278 -53.83 11.64 23.83
C HIS A 278 -53.61 12.73 24.91
N ALA A 279 -52.71 13.68 24.67
CA ALA A 279 -52.48 14.82 25.55
C ALA A 279 -53.75 15.65 25.80
N GLN A 280 -54.53 15.92 24.75
CA GLN A 280 -55.80 16.63 24.85
C GLN A 280 -56.84 15.90 25.72
N GLN A 281 -56.87 14.55 25.68
CA GLN A 281 -57.77 13.75 26.53
C GLN A 281 -57.46 13.94 28.02
N PHE A 282 -56.20 14.19 28.38
CA PHE A 282 -55.75 14.47 29.74
C PHE A 282 -55.62 15.98 30.05
N GLY A 283 -56.15 16.84 29.16
CA GLY A 283 -56.16 18.29 29.36
C GLY A 283 -54.78 18.94 29.32
N VAL A 284 -53.81 18.34 28.62
CA VAL A 284 -52.49 18.92 28.33
C VAL A 284 -52.56 19.65 26.99
N THR A 285 -52.19 20.93 26.98
CA THR A 285 -52.31 21.82 25.82
C THR A 285 -51.06 21.82 24.92
N ASP A 286 -51.19 22.29 23.68
CA ASP A 286 -50.05 22.46 22.75
C ASP A 286 -49.01 23.50 23.21
N VAL A 287 -49.35 24.31 24.23
CA VAL A 287 -48.41 25.22 24.88
C VAL A 287 -47.61 24.50 25.97
N GLU A 288 -48.16 23.44 26.58
CA GLU A 288 -47.48 22.66 27.62
C GLU A 288 -46.62 21.53 27.04
N LEU A 289 -47.01 20.95 25.90
CA LEU A 289 -46.30 19.86 25.23
C LEU A 289 -45.69 20.33 23.91
N LYS A 290 -44.37 20.20 23.77
CA LYS A 290 -43.63 20.57 22.54
C LYS A 290 -42.92 19.38 21.92
N PHE A 291 -42.97 19.35 20.60
CA PHE A 291 -42.22 18.41 19.75
C PHE A 291 -41.26 19.24 18.91
N THR A 292 -39.95 19.02 19.07
CA THR A 292 -38.94 19.84 18.39
C THR A 292 -38.63 19.36 16.98
N GLY A 293 -38.96 18.10 16.67
CA GLY A 293 -38.49 17.42 15.47
C GLY A 293 -37.02 17.02 15.59
N TYR A 294 -36.33 16.98 14.45
CA TYR A 294 -34.89 16.71 14.41
C TYR A 294 -34.11 17.86 15.05
N VAL A 295 -33.15 17.51 15.90
CA VAL A 295 -32.24 18.44 16.60
C VAL A 295 -30.81 17.97 16.29
N SER A 296 -29.92 18.89 15.94
CA SER A 296 -28.49 18.56 15.75
C SER A 296 -27.85 18.21 17.09
N ASP A 297 -26.71 17.51 17.08
CA ASP A 297 -26.01 17.17 18.32
C ASP A 297 -25.57 18.42 19.10
N ASP A 298 -25.14 19.48 18.41
CA ASP A 298 -24.81 20.77 19.04
C ASP A 298 -26.02 21.42 19.73
N ASP A 299 -27.18 21.45 19.05
CA ASP A 299 -28.41 21.98 19.66
C ASP A 299 -28.88 21.06 20.80
N LEU A 300 -28.69 19.75 20.70
CA LEU A 300 -29.03 18.79 21.77
C LEU A 300 -28.16 19.01 23.01
N HIS A 301 -26.85 19.19 22.85
CA HIS A 301 -25.95 19.57 23.96
C HIS A 301 -26.40 20.85 24.66
N ALA A 302 -26.77 21.86 23.87
CA ALA A 302 -27.24 23.12 24.41
C ALA A 302 -28.61 22.99 25.09
N LEU A 303 -29.52 22.14 24.58
CA LEU A 303 -30.78 21.82 25.23
C LEU A 303 -30.60 21.10 26.57
N TYR A 304 -29.65 20.15 26.66
CA TYR A 304 -29.29 19.55 27.95
C TYR A 304 -28.84 20.62 28.95
N ALA A 305 -27.99 21.56 28.53
CA ALA A 305 -27.44 22.60 29.41
C ALA A 305 -28.50 23.55 30.01
N ILE A 306 -29.64 23.74 29.34
CA ILE A 306 -30.67 24.72 29.75
C ILE A 306 -31.99 24.09 30.22
N CYS A 307 -32.10 22.76 30.27
CA CYS A 307 -33.29 22.08 30.76
C CYS A 307 -33.33 21.97 32.30
N GLU A 308 -34.54 21.85 32.87
CA GLU A 308 -34.72 21.73 34.33
C GLU A 308 -34.38 20.34 34.86
N ALA A 309 -34.75 19.32 34.09
CA ALA A 309 -34.49 17.91 34.35
C ALA A 309 -34.74 17.09 33.07
N PHE A 310 -34.09 15.93 32.99
CA PHE A 310 -34.31 14.93 31.94
C PHE A 310 -35.14 13.76 32.48
N VAL A 311 -36.13 13.32 31.71
CA VAL A 311 -37.03 12.22 32.10
C VAL A 311 -36.97 11.11 31.06
N PHE A 312 -36.60 9.90 31.48
CA PHE A 312 -36.50 8.74 30.58
C PHE A 312 -37.44 7.61 31.02
N PRO A 313 -38.69 7.57 30.52
CA PRO A 313 -39.74 6.70 31.04
C PRO A 313 -39.80 5.32 30.38
N SER A 314 -38.81 4.96 29.57
CA SER A 314 -38.81 3.73 28.79
C SER A 314 -38.94 2.48 29.67
N TRP A 315 -39.89 1.60 29.37
CA TRP A 315 -40.07 0.35 30.13
C TRP A 315 -39.21 -0.81 29.64
N HIS A 316 -38.51 -0.65 28.50
CA HIS A 316 -37.54 -1.63 28.00
C HIS A 316 -36.48 -0.94 27.13
N GLU A 317 -35.21 -1.06 27.53
CA GLU A 317 -34.01 -0.61 26.82
C GLU A 317 -32.90 -1.66 26.93
N GLY A 318 -32.03 -1.73 25.93
CA GLY A 318 -30.79 -2.51 25.99
C GLY A 318 -29.65 -1.81 26.72
N PHE A 319 -29.64 -0.47 26.79
CA PHE A 319 -28.69 0.28 27.62
C PHE A 319 -29.28 1.56 28.22
N GLY A 320 -29.63 2.54 27.38
CA GLY A 320 -30.15 3.84 27.83
C GLY A 320 -29.18 5.02 27.64
N LEU A 321 -28.53 5.12 26.47
CA LEU A 321 -27.60 6.20 26.13
C LEU A 321 -28.14 7.61 26.45
N PRO A 322 -29.41 7.97 26.15
CA PRO A 322 -29.91 9.31 26.45
C PRO A 322 -29.85 9.71 27.93
N ALA A 323 -30.07 8.76 28.85
CA ALA A 323 -29.94 9.02 30.28
C ALA A 323 -28.49 9.27 30.67
N LEU A 324 -27.55 8.49 30.10
CA LEU A 324 -26.12 8.66 30.32
C LEU A 324 -25.60 9.99 29.74
N GLU A 325 -26.02 10.36 28.53
CA GLU A 325 -25.72 11.65 27.88
C GLU A 325 -26.17 12.82 28.77
N ALA A 326 -27.42 12.80 29.23
CA ALA A 326 -27.97 13.84 30.11
C ALA A 326 -27.20 13.94 31.45
N MET A 327 -26.87 12.80 32.07
CA MET A 327 -26.06 12.77 33.30
C MET A 327 -24.68 13.38 33.08
N ALA A 328 -24.01 13.04 31.97
CA ALA A 328 -22.69 13.56 31.63
C ALA A 328 -22.71 15.07 31.38
N CYS A 329 -23.80 15.60 30.84
CA CYS A 329 -24.02 17.05 30.70
C CYS A 329 -24.36 17.78 32.02
N GLY A 330 -24.47 17.06 33.15
CA GLY A 330 -24.81 17.64 34.45
C GLY A 330 -26.29 17.97 34.60
N VAL A 331 -27.16 17.29 33.86
CA VAL A 331 -28.61 17.43 33.97
C VAL A 331 -29.13 16.56 35.13
N PRO A 332 -30.09 17.04 35.93
CA PRO A 332 -30.82 16.18 36.86
C PRO A 332 -31.62 15.13 36.08
N VAL A 333 -31.27 13.84 36.21
CA VAL A 333 -31.90 12.75 35.46
C VAL A 333 -32.81 11.92 36.36
N ILE A 334 -34.04 11.67 35.92
CA ILE A 334 -34.93 10.65 36.49
C ILE A 334 -35.35 9.66 35.41
N CYS A 335 -35.41 8.37 35.73
CA CYS A 335 -35.69 7.34 34.73
C CYS A 335 -36.52 6.18 35.28
N ALA A 336 -36.96 5.31 34.38
CA ALA A 336 -37.70 4.11 34.75
C ALA A 336 -36.81 3.07 35.45
N ASP A 337 -37.35 2.38 36.45
CA ASP A 337 -36.77 1.19 37.09
C ASP A 337 -37.07 -0.07 36.26
N ALA A 338 -36.58 -0.09 35.03
CA ALA A 338 -36.85 -1.18 34.07
C ALA A 338 -35.74 -1.36 33.04
N GLY A 339 -35.58 -2.58 32.55
CA GLY A 339 -34.54 -2.94 31.60
C GLY A 339 -33.14 -2.69 32.17
N SER A 340 -32.25 -2.14 31.34
CA SER A 340 -30.87 -1.79 31.70
C SER A 340 -30.72 -0.45 32.45
N LEU A 341 -31.79 0.34 32.61
CA LEU A 341 -31.70 1.68 33.21
C LEU A 341 -31.21 1.70 34.66
N PRO A 342 -31.53 0.72 35.53
CA PRO A 342 -30.95 0.63 36.86
C PRO A 342 -29.42 0.56 36.85
N GLU A 343 -28.82 -0.12 35.85
CA GLU A 343 -27.37 -0.22 35.69
C GLU A 343 -26.74 1.13 35.31
N VAL A 344 -27.40 1.87 34.42
CA VAL A 344 -26.95 3.20 33.97
C VAL A 344 -27.10 4.22 35.10
N MET A 345 -28.28 4.30 35.70
CA MET A 345 -28.62 5.28 36.74
C MET A 345 -27.79 5.06 38.01
N GLY A 346 -27.62 3.80 38.45
CA GLY A 346 -26.85 3.47 39.65
C GLY A 346 -27.34 4.11 40.95
N TRP A 347 -28.59 4.61 40.99
CA TRP A 347 -29.20 5.22 42.18
C TRP A 347 -30.73 5.02 42.18
N GLN A 348 -31.21 4.20 43.13
CA GLN A 348 -32.63 3.82 43.22
C GLN A 348 -33.59 5.00 43.40
N ASP A 349 -33.23 6.00 44.18
CA ASP A 349 -34.13 7.13 44.47
C ASP A 349 -34.37 8.03 43.26
N ALA A 350 -33.52 7.95 42.23
CA ALA A 350 -33.72 8.67 40.97
C ALA A 350 -34.72 7.98 40.04
N MET A 351 -35.19 6.77 40.39
CA MET A 351 -36.00 5.93 39.50
C MET A 351 -37.49 5.90 39.88
N PHE A 352 -38.32 5.43 38.94
CA PHE A 352 -39.76 5.24 39.12
C PHE A 352 -40.28 4.00 38.38
N ASP A 353 -41.39 3.42 38.83
CA ASP A 353 -42.09 2.37 38.08
C ASP A 353 -42.67 2.97 36.79
N PRO A 354 -42.26 2.52 35.58
CA PRO A 354 -42.74 3.07 34.32
C PRO A 354 -44.21 2.75 34.03
N LEU A 355 -44.82 1.78 34.70
CA LEU A 355 -46.22 1.39 34.49
C LEU A 355 -47.18 2.10 35.45
N ASP A 356 -46.68 2.73 36.52
CA ASP A 356 -47.45 3.59 37.44
C ASP A 356 -47.30 5.07 37.06
N THR A 357 -48.28 5.60 36.33
CA THR A 357 -48.37 7.03 35.97
C THR A 357 -48.24 7.96 37.20
N SER A 358 -48.76 7.56 38.36
CA SER A 358 -48.65 8.37 39.58
C SER A 358 -47.22 8.38 40.14
N ALA A 359 -46.46 7.28 40.00
CA ALA A 359 -45.05 7.23 40.38
C ALA A 359 -44.20 8.17 39.52
N ILE A 360 -44.43 8.16 38.21
CA ILE A 360 -43.78 9.08 37.26
C ILE A 360 -44.06 10.54 37.67
N SER A 361 -45.34 10.88 37.92
CA SER A 361 -45.75 12.24 38.29
C SER A 361 -45.12 12.69 39.61
N ARG A 362 -45.13 11.84 40.65
CA ARG A 362 -44.47 12.13 41.94
C ARG A 362 -42.99 12.41 41.77
N LYS A 363 -42.29 11.63 40.95
CA LYS A 363 -40.84 11.83 40.72
C LYS A 363 -40.56 13.11 39.94
N ILE A 364 -41.38 13.44 38.93
CA ILE A 364 -41.32 14.71 38.21
C ILE A 364 -41.56 15.89 39.17
N ALA A 365 -42.59 15.81 40.01
CA ALA A 365 -42.87 16.86 40.99
C ALA A 365 -41.69 17.05 41.97
N GLN A 366 -41.09 15.95 42.43
CA GLN A 366 -39.95 15.98 43.35
C GLN A 366 -38.75 16.68 42.71
N VAL A 367 -38.32 16.30 41.50
CA VAL A 367 -37.15 16.93 40.86
C VAL A 367 -37.38 18.41 40.55
N LEU A 368 -38.62 18.82 40.25
CA LEU A 368 -38.97 20.21 39.95
C LEU A 368 -39.15 21.11 41.18
N THR A 369 -39.39 20.55 42.37
CA THR A 369 -39.71 21.33 43.59
C THR A 369 -38.69 21.19 44.72
N ASP A 370 -37.94 20.08 44.76
CA ASP A 370 -36.87 19.85 45.73
C ASP A 370 -35.50 20.21 45.14
N ALA A 371 -34.99 21.40 45.52
CA ALA A 371 -33.69 21.89 45.05
C ALA A 371 -32.51 21.02 45.53
N ASN A 372 -32.61 20.43 46.73
CA ASN A 372 -31.54 19.58 47.26
C ASN A 372 -31.48 18.24 46.52
N PHE A 373 -32.64 17.61 46.28
CA PHE A 373 -32.71 16.38 45.48
C PHE A 373 -32.18 16.62 44.06
N ARG A 374 -32.52 17.76 43.46
CA ARG A 374 -32.03 18.13 42.13
C ARG A 374 -30.51 18.27 42.08
N GLU A 375 -29.90 18.90 43.09
CA GLU A 375 -28.44 19.03 43.15
C GLU A 375 -27.76 17.68 43.35
N GLN A 376 -28.32 16.83 44.21
CA GLN A 376 -27.83 15.46 44.38
C GLN A 376 -27.87 14.66 43.07
N LEU A 377 -28.93 14.81 42.26
CA LEU A 377 -29.01 14.19 40.93
C LEU A 377 -27.92 14.68 39.97
N ARG A 378 -27.56 15.98 40.03
CA ARG A 378 -26.48 16.54 39.20
C ARG A 378 -25.12 15.98 39.61
N GLU A 379 -24.80 16.05 40.90
CA GLU A 379 -23.54 15.53 41.45
C GLU A 379 -23.37 14.03 41.21
N HIS A 380 -24.45 13.27 41.43
CA HIS A 380 -24.49 11.83 41.16
C HIS A 380 -24.30 11.54 39.68
N GLY A 381 -25.05 12.22 38.80
CA GLY A 381 -24.97 12.02 37.35
C GLY A 381 -23.56 12.22 36.80
N LEU A 382 -22.90 13.31 37.21
CA LEU A 382 -21.51 13.60 36.81
C LEU A 382 -20.54 12.51 37.28
N THR A 383 -20.69 12.04 38.53
CA THR A 383 -19.83 10.99 39.08
C THR A 383 -20.10 9.65 38.41
N GLN A 384 -21.36 9.30 38.21
CA GLN A 384 -21.81 8.04 37.61
C GLN A 384 -21.38 7.95 36.15
N ALA A 385 -21.47 9.04 35.38
CA ALA A 385 -21.08 9.08 33.97
C ALA A 385 -19.61 8.69 33.74
N THR A 386 -18.70 9.04 34.66
CA THR A 386 -17.27 8.68 34.53
C THR A 386 -16.98 7.18 34.58
N LYS A 387 -17.93 6.35 35.01
CA LYS A 387 -17.80 4.88 35.02
C LYS A 387 -17.96 4.25 33.64
N PHE A 388 -18.38 5.03 32.64
CA PHE A 388 -18.67 4.57 31.29
C PHE A 388 -17.68 5.20 30.32
N SER A 389 -16.79 4.39 29.74
CA SER A 389 -15.84 4.84 28.71
C SER A 389 -15.60 3.75 27.67
N TRP A 390 -15.34 4.18 26.43
CA TRP A 390 -15.06 3.25 25.33
C TRP A 390 -13.79 2.45 25.58
N GLU A 391 -12.80 3.02 26.27
CA GLU A 391 -11.58 2.33 26.69
C GLU A 391 -11.88 1.20 27.68
N ALA A 392 -12.81 1.39 28.62
CA ALA A 392 -13.21 0.34 29.56
C ALA A 392 -13.97 -0.78 28.85
N VAL A 393 -14.90 -0.44 27.96
CA VAL A 393 -15.64 -1.40 27.12
C VAL A 393 -14.66 -2.22 26.27
N ALA A 394 -13.73 -1.54 25.60
CA ALA A 394 -12.74 -2.16 24.73
C ALA A 394 -11.77 -3.08 25.49
N ARG A 395 -11.32 -2.71 26.70
CA ARG A 395 -10.48 -3.60 27.52
C ARG A 395 -11.21 -4.88 27.89
N ARG A 396 -12.48 -4.78 28.33
CA ARG A 396 -13.30 -5.98 28.62
C ARG A 396 -13.51 -6.86 27.39
N ALA A 397 -13.69 -6.26 26.22
CA ALA A 397 -13.82 -6.99 24.96
C ALA A 397 -12.53 -7.71 24.59
N ILE A 398 -11.37 -7.03 24.66
CA ILE A 398 -10.05 -7.62 24.40
C ILE A 398 -9.78 -8.76 25.39
N ASP A 399 -9.99 -8.55 26.69
CA ASP A 399 -9.83 -9.58 27.73
C ASP A 399 -10.72 -10.82 27.47
N ALA A 400 -11.87 -10.64 26.83
CA ALA A 400 -12.77 -11.73 26.44
C ALA A 400 -12.29 -12.42 25.16
N TRP A 401 -11.80 -11.68 24.17
CA TRP A 401 -11.24 -12.23 22.94
C TRP A 401 -9.95 -13.01 23.18
N GLU A 402 -9.10 -12.57 24.10
CA GLU A 402 -7.87 -13.26 24.47
C GLU A 402 -8.11 -14.65 25.07
N LYS A 403 -9.32 -14.90 25.59
CA LYS A 403 -9.75 -16.20 26.13
C LYS A 403 -10.36 -17.12 25.08
N LEU A 404 -10.59 -16.64 23.85
CA LEU A 404 -11.09 -17.48 22.77
C LEU A 404 -9.98 -18.37 22.24
N ASP A 405 -10.33 -19.60 21.90
CA ASP A 405 -9.44 -20.46 21.15
C ASP A 405 -9.15 -19.80 19.80
N ARG A 406 -7.87 -19.52 19.56
CA ARG A 406 -7.45 -18.97 18.29
C ARG A 406 -7.73 -19.99 17.20
N PRO A 407 -8.18 -19.56 16.01
CA PRO A 407 -8.31 -20.49 14.90
C PRO A 407 -6.95 -21.15 14.66
N ALA A 408 -6.95 -22.46 14.43
CA ALA A 408 -5.74 -23.12 13.98
C ALA A 408 -5.26 -22.40 12.71
N ALA A 409 -3.95 -22.17 12.60
CA ALA A 409 -3.39 -21.61 11.39
C ALA A 409 -3.84 -22.49 10.22
N LYS A 410 -4.59 -21.90 9.28
CA LYS A 410 -5.06 -22.61 8.10
C LYS A 410 -3.89 -23.34 7.47
N SER A 411 -4.07 -24.61 7.17
CA SER A 411 -3.10 -25.37 6.39
C SER A 411 -2.88 -24.68 5.05
N TRP A 412 -1.74 -24.93 4.42
CA TRP A 412 -1.45 -24.38 3.10
C TRP A 412 -2.54 -24.77 2.08
N ILE A 413 -3.12 -25.98 2.18
CA ILE A 413 -4.17 -26.49 1.28
C ILE A 413 -5.43 -25.63 1.41
N GLU A 414 -5.84 -25.34 2.65
CA GLU A 414 -7.03 -24.53 2.91
C GLU A 414 -6.83 -23.13 2.32
N ARG A 415 -5.70 -22.47 2.60
CA ARG A 415 -5.40 -21.13 2.04
C ARG A 415 -5.36 -21.13 0.52
N SER A 416 -4.80 -22.16 -0.10
CA SER A 416 -4.63 -22.24 -1.56
C SER A 416 -5.95 -22.54 -2.28
N SER A 417 -6.87 -23.27 -1.65
CA SER A 417 -8.15 -23.70 -2.24
C SER A 417 -9.36 -22.82 -1.90
N GLU A 418 -9.23 -21.90 -0.93
CA GLU A 418 -10.32 -21.03 -0.48
C GLU A 418 -10.97 -20.21 -1.60
N GLN A 419 -10.17 -19.64 -2.50
CA GLN A 419 -10.69 -18.88 -3.62
C GLN A 419 -11.51 -19.75 -4.58
N GLU A 420 -11.04 -20.97 -4.87
CA GLU A 420 -11.75 -21.90 -5.74
C GLU A 420 -13.07 -22.35 -5.09
N ARG A 421 -13.05 -22.60 -3.78
CA ARG A 421 -14.25 -22.89 -2.99
C ARG A 421 -15.23 -21.73 -3.05
N LEU A 422 -14.77 -20.48 -2.89
CA LEU A 422 -15.60 -19.29 -3.01
C LEU A 422 -16.25 -19.19 -4.38
N LEU A 423 -15.46 -19.33 -5.45
CA LEU A 423 -15.94 -19.26 -6.83
C LEU A 423 -16.97 -20.37 -7.12
N LYS A 424 -16.76 -21.59 -6.63
CA LYS A 424 -17.73 -22.70 -6.73
C LYS A 424 -19.05 -22.37 -6.03
N LEU A 425 -18.99 -21.80 -4.83
CA LEU A 425 -20.20 -21.40 -4.07
C LEU A 425 -20.93 -20.25 -4.75
N ILE A 426 -20.21 -19.22 -5.21
CA ILE A 426 -20.79 -18.10 -5.95
C ILE A 426 -21.42 -18.58 -7.25
N ALA A 427 -20.73 -19.43 -8.02
CA ALA A 427 -21.26 -19.98 -9.26
C ALA A 427 -22.56 -20.77 -9.04
N ALA A 428 -22.66 -21.53 -7.94
CA ALA A 428 -23.89 -22.23 -7.58
C ALA A 428 -25.06 -21.27 -7.28
N LYS A 429 -24.79 -20.12 -6.65
CA LYS A 429 -25.80 -19.08 -6.39
C LYS A 429 -26.12 -18.23 -7.62
N ALA A 430 -25.17 -18.08 -8.54
CA ALA A 430 -25.31 -17.36 -9.79
C ALA A 430 -25.82 -18.23 -10.95
N ALA A 431 -26.13 -19.52 -10.73
CA ALA A 431 -26.44 -20.48 -11.80
C ALA A 431 -27.65 -20.14 -12.68
N GLY A 432 -28.49 -19.18 -12.27
CA GLY A 432 -29.61 -18.63 -13.06
C GLY A 432 -29.32 -17.31 -13.77
N ALA A 433 -28.14 -16.71 -13.59
CA ALA A 433 -27.76 -15.43 -14.16
C ALA A 433 -27.06 -15.61 -15.51
N ASN A 434 -27.75 -15.26 -16.59
CA ASN A 434 -27.19 -15.25 -17.95
C ASN A 434 -26.75 -13.86 -18.43
N ASP A 435 -26.82 -12.87 -17.54
CA ASP A 435 -26.67 -11.46 -17.88
C ASP A 435 -25.23 -10.99 -17.67
N SER A 436 -24.63 -10.43 -18.72
CA SER A 436 -23.34 -9.72 -18.63
C SER A 436 -23.37 -8.64 -17.56
N ASP A 437 -24.55 -8.06 -17.29
CA ASP A 437 -24.74 -6.95 -16.35
C ASP A 437 -24.58 -7.36 -14.87
N LEU A 438 -24.61 -8.66 -14.54
CA LEU A 438 -24.27 -9.15 -13.20
C LEU A 438 -22.87 -9.77 -13.14
N LEU A 439 -22.52 -10.61 -14.11
CA LEU A 439 -21.30 -11.42 -14.05
C LEU A 439 -20.03 -10.57 -14.20
N VAL A 440 -20.04 -9.54 -15.07
CA VAL A 440 -18.87 -8.67 -15.26
C VAL A 440 -18.61 -7.81 -14.01
N PRO A 441 -19.60 -7.06 -13.46
CA PRO A 441 -19.37 -6.31 -12.22
C PRO A 441 -19.00 -7.20 -11.04
N LEU A 442 -19.54 -8.42 -10.96
CA LEU A 442 -19.19 -9.37 -9.90
C LEU A 442 -17.74 -9.84 -10.02
N ALA A 443 -17.27 -10.15 -11.23
CA ALA A 443 -15.88 -10.49 -11.48
C ALA A 443 -14.94 -9.33 -11.09
N ASP A 444 -15.29 -8.09 -11.45
CA ASP A 444 -14.54 -6.89 -11.07
C ASP A 444 -14.48 -6.71 -9.55
N CYS A 445 -15.61 -6.89 -8.84
CA CYS A 445 -15.67 -6.82 -7.38
C CYS A 445 -14.77 -7.89 -6.73
N LEU A 446 -14.83 -9.14 -7.21
CA LEU A 446 -14.01 -10.23 -6.69
C LEU A 446 -12.51 -9.97 -6.92
N ALA A 447 -12.13 -9.50 -8.11
CA ALA A 447 -10.75 -9.13 -8.42
C ALA A 447 -10.25 -7.99 -7.53
N GLN A 448 -11.07 -6.96 -7.29
CA GLN A 448 -10.72 -5.86 -6.39
C GLN A 448 -10.58 -6.33 -4.93
N ASN A 449 -11.45 -7.23 -4.46
CA ASN A 449 -11.39 -7.76 -3.10
C ASN A 449 -10.14 -8.59 -2.84
N GLN A 450 -9.65 -9.33 -3.84
CA GLN A 450 -8.38 -10.04 -3.75
C GLN A 450 -7.22 -9.07 -3.52
N LYS A 451 -7.16 -7.97 -4.29
CA LYS A 451 -6.13 -6.92 -4.18
C LYS A 451 -6.13 -6.19 -2.83
N SER A 452 -7.26 -6.20 -2.12
CA SER A 452 -7.39 -5.59 -0.79
C SER A 452 -6.98 -6.51 0.37
N GLY A 453 -6.73 -7.80 0.13
CA GLY A 453 -6.29 -8.79 1.13
C GLY A 453 -4.80 -8.64 1.51
N ARG A 454 -4.42 -9.02 2.73
CA ARG A 454 -3.07 -8.74 3.29
C ARG A 454 -2.02 -9.81 2.96
N VAL A 455 -2.41 -10.99 2.46
CA VAL A 455 -1.49 -12.12 2.21
C VAL A 455 -1.04 -12.11 0.75
N ARG A 456 0.25 -11.81 0.53
CA ARG A 456 0.91 -11.95 -0.77
C ARG A 456 1.32 -13.40 -0.98
N GLN A 457 1.64 -13.80 -2.21
CA GLN A 457 2.09 -15.16 -2.50
C GLN A 457 3.44 -15.19 -3.19
N ILE A 458 4.17 -16.29 -2.96
CA ILE A 458 5.39 -16.64 -3.70
C ILE A 458 5.05 -17.87 -4.54
N LEU A 459 4.97 -17.64 -5.85
CA LEU A 459 4.76 -18.65 -6.87
C LEU A 459 6.09 -19.36 -7.14
N VAL A 460 6.25 -20.60 -6.67
CA VAL A 460 7.50 -21.34 -6.77
C VAL A 460 7.44 -22.32 -7.95
N ASP A 461 8.20 -22.04 -9.01
CA ASP A 461 8.26 -22.91 -10.18
C ASP A 461 8.93 -24.25 -9.81
N VAL A 462 8.14 -25.32 -9.94
CA VAL A 462 8.54 -26.72 -9.74
C VAL A 462 8.29 -27.54 -10.99
N SER A 463 8.33 -26.92 -12.17
CA SER A 463 7.91 -27.55 -13.44
C SER A 463 8.62 -28.86 -13.76
N GLU A 464 9.95 -28.97 -13.60
CA GLU A 464 10.67 -30.22 -13.86
C GLU A 464 10.39 -31.24 -12.74
N PHE A 465 10.45 -30.81 -11.49
CA PHE A 465 10.32 -31.65 -10.30
C PHE A 465 8.92 -32.24 -10.14
N CYS A 466 7.90 -31.51 -10.57
CA CYS A 466 6.51 -31.97 -10.61
C CYS A 466 6.32 -33.16 -11.56
N HIS A 467 7.07 -33.20 -12.67
CA HIS A 467 6.95 -34.24 -13.69
C HIS A 467 8.00 -35.34 -13.57
N ASN A 468 9.22 -35.01 -13.10
CA ASN A 468 10.38 -35.89 -13.13
C ASN A 468 11.34 -35.63 -11.94
N ASP A 469 11.38 -36.55 -10.97
CA ASP A 469 12.39 -36.57 -9.90
C ASP A 469 13.54 -37.51 -10.30
N ALA A 470 14.51 -36.96 -11.04
CA ALA A 470 15.72 -37.63 -11.51
C ALA A 470 16.74 -37.92 -10.38
N GLY A 471 16.52 -37.42 -9.15
CA GLY A 471 17.40 -37.67 -8.00
C GLY A 471 18.80 -37.07 -8.15
N THR A 472 18.94 -35.98 -8.88
CA THR A 472 20.24 -35.31 -9.10
C THR A 472 20.65 -34.45 -7.90
N GLY A 473 21.93 -34.05 -7.85
CA GLY A 473 22.41 -33.13 -6.82
C GLY A 473 21.70 -31.77 -6.82
N VAL A 474 21.31 -31.27 -8.01
CA VAL A 474 20.50 -30.06 -8.17
C VAL A 474 19.10 -30.26 -7.61
N GLN A 475 18.44 -31.39 -7.93
CA GLN A 475 17.11 -31.68 -7.39
C GLN A 475 17.09 -31.90 -5.88
N ARG A 476 18.21 -32.34 -5.28
CA ARG A 476 18.38 -32.35 -3.82
C ARG A 476 18.29 -30.93 -3.23
N VAL A 477 18.95 -29.96 -3.87
CA VAL A 477 18.90 -28.54 -3.46
C VAL A 477 17.49 -27.96 -3.66
N VAL A 478 16.86 -28.20 -4.81
CA VAL A 478 15.46 -27.79 -5.09
C VAL A 478 14.49 -28.33 -4.03
N ARG A 479 14.58 -29.63 -3.72
CA ARG A 479 13.76 -30.29 -2.69
C ARG A 479 13.91 -29.63 -1.32
N ASN A 480 15.15 -29.34 -0.91
CA ASN A 480 15.43 -28.75 0.39
C ASN A 480 14.88 -27.33 0.48
N HIS A 481 15.14 -26.47 -0.51
CA HIS A 481 14.61 -25.11 -0.53
C HIS A 481 13.08 -25.07 -0.56
N LEU A 482 12.44 -25.91 -1.38
CA LEU A 482 10.98 -26.00 -1.43
C LEU A 482 10.40 -26.39 -0.07
N ARG A 483 11.00 -27.38 0.61
CA ARG A 483 10.57 -27.83 1.92
C ARG A 483 10.72 -26.74 2.98
N CYS A 484 11.86 -26.03 3.01
CA CYS A 484 12.06 -24.92 3.94
C CYS A 484 11.02 -23.81 3.71
N LEU A 485 10.79 -23.41 2.46
CA LEU A 485 9.81 -22.38 2.13
C LEU A 485 8.39 -22.78 2.55
N LEU A 486 7.97 -24.01 2.26
CA LEU A 486 6.63 -24.50 2.64
C LEU A 486 6.43 -24.62 4.16
N ASN A 487 7.47 -24.99 4.91
CA ASN A 487 7.41 -25.16 6.36
C ASN A 487 7.50 -23.81 7.11
N ASP A 488 8.30 -22.87 6.61
CA ASP A 488 8.59 -21.59 7.24
C ASP A 488 8.56 -20.45 6.20
N PRO A 489 7.36 -20.06 5.74
CA PRO A 489 7.19 -19.01 4.73
C PRO A 489 7.66 -17.64 5.24
N PRO A 490 8.08 -16.71 4.37
CA PRO A 490 8.31 -15.32 4.78
C PRO A 490 7.06 -14.68 5.39
N GLU A 491 7.26 -13.80 6.36
CA GLU A 491 6.15 -13.08 7.02
C GLU A 491 5.30 -12.31 6.00
N GLY A 492 3.97 -12.44 6.09
CA GLY A 492 3.03 -11.80 5.15
C GLY A 492 2.92 -12.47 3.78
N TYR A 493 3.64 -13.58 3.54
CA TYR A 493 3.60 -14.35 2.31
C TYR A 493 3.12 -15.78 2.54
N ARG A 494 2.38 -16.32 1.58
CA ARG A 494 2.14 -17.76 1.43
C ARG A 494 2.98 -18.33 0.29
N ILE A 495 3.35 -19.60 0.36
CA ILE A 495 4.11 -20.29 -0.69
C ILE A 495 3.14 -21.14 -1.52
N GLU A 496 3.20 -20.96 -2.84
CA GLU A 496 2.35 -21.64 -3.81
C GLU A 496 3.22 -22.27 -4.90
N PRO A 497 3.50 -23.57 -4.84
CA PRO A 497 4.20 -24.25 -5.92
C PRO A 497 3.38 -24.22 -7.21
N VAL A 498 4.02 -23.99 -8.34
CA VAL A 498 3.39 -23.86 -9.66
C VAL A 498 4.18 -24.64 -10.72
N TYR A 499 3.50 -25.03 -11.80
CA TYR A 499 4.13 -25.68 -12.95
C TYR A 499 3.62 -25.09 -14.26
N ALA A 500 4.47 -25.04 -15.28
CA ALA A 500 4.13 -24.55 -16.59
C ALA A 500 3.35 -25.59 -17.40
N THR A 501 2.44 -25.11 -18.24
CA THR A 501 1.66 -25.93 -19.18
C THR A 501 1.99 -25.55 -20.63
N SER A 502 1.75 -26.47 -21.56
CA SER A 502 2.00 -26.27 -22.99
C SER A 502 0.94 -25.36 -23.63
N GLY A 503 0.99 -24.05 -23.35
CA GLY A 503 0.18 -23.02 -24.01
C GLY A 503 -0.60 -22.07 -23.09
N ASP A 504 -0.88 -22.48 -21.84
CA ASP A 504 -1.78 -21.75 -20.93
C ASP A 504 -1.05 -21.11 -19.74
N GLY A 505 0.26 -20.84 -19.87
CA GLY A 505 1.08 -20.29 -18.79
C GLY A 505 1.27 -21.28 -17.63
N TYR A 506 1.07 -20.82 -16.39
CA TYR A 506 1.30 -21.60 -15.17
C TYR A 506 0.00 -22.03 -14.48
N GLN A 507 0.04 -23.21 -13.87
CA GLN A 507 -1.00 -23.72 -12.97
C GLN A 507 -0.45 -23.93 -11.56
N TYR A 508 -1.32 -23.80 -10.55
CA TYR A 508 -0.98 -24.21 -9.19
C TYR A 508 -0.69 -25.71 -9.15
N ALA A 509 0.37 -26.12 -8.45
CA ALA A 509 0.82 -27.51 -8.31
C ALA A 509 0.32 -28.14 -7.00
N ARG A 510 -0.99 -28.01 -6.69
CA ARG A 510 -1.53 -28.37 -5.38
C ARG A 510 -1.47 -29.88 -5.14
N ARG A 511 -1.80 -30.68 -6.16
CA ARG A 511 -1.73 -32.15 -6.08
C ARG A 511 -0.31 -32.65 -5.85
N PHE A 512 0.65 -32.05 -6.56
CA PHE A 512 2.07 -32.31 -6.35
C PHE A 512 2.48 -31.95 -4.91
N THR A 513 2.08 -30.78 -4.43
CA THR A 513 2.45 -30.27 -3.10
C THR A 513 1.90 -31.16 -1.97
N GLN A 514 0.66 -31.68 -2.10
CA GLN A 514 0.10 -32.66 -1.15
C GLN A 514 0.97 -33.91 -1.06
N LYS A 515 1.32 -34.49 -2.21
CA LYS A 515 2.19 -35.67 -2.29
C LYS A 515 3.58 -35.38 -1.72
N PHE A 516 4.13 -34.20 -2.01
CA PHE A 516 5.45 -33.76 -1.57
C PHE A 516 5.56 -33.64 -0.04
N LEU A 517 4.51 -33.15 0.62
CA LEU A 517 4.43 -33.01 2.06
C LEU A 517 3.97 -34.29 2.79
N GLY A 518 3.67 -35.36 2.05
CA GLY A 518 3.16 -36.61 2.63
C GLY A 518 1.75 -36.49 3.20
N ALA A 519 0.97 -35.50 2.78
CA ALA A 519 -0.43 -35.34 3.16
C ALA A 519 -1.32 -36.40 2.49
N ALA A 520 -2.46 -36.72 3.10
CA ALA A 520 -3.45 -37.60 2.48
C ALA A 520 -3.93 -36.99 1.15
N SER A 521 -3.99 -37.80 0.09
CA SER A 521 -4.47 -37.36 -1.22
C SER A 521 -5.94 -36.95 -1.13
N ASP A 522 -6.24 -35.67 -1.33
CA ASP A 522 -7.61 -35.17 -1.44
C ASP A 522 -7.94 -34.93 -2.91
N GLU A 523 -8.72 -35.85 -3.49
CA GLU A 523 -9.11 -35.79 -4.91
C GLU A 523 -9.98 -34.57 -5.26
N THR A 524 -10.54 -33.87 -4.27
CA THR A 524 -11.31 -32.64 -4.50
C THR A 524 -10.44 -31.42 -4.81
N VAL A 525 -9.14 -31.49 -4.53
CA VAL A 525 -8.18 -30.43 -4.82
C VAL A 525 -7.77 -30.49 -6.30
N ALA A 526 -8.06 -29.40 -7.01
CA ALA A 526 -7.74 -29.24 -8.43
C ALA A 526 -6.59 -28.25 -8.61
N ASP A 527 -5.76 -28.54 -9.61
CA ASP A 527 -4.80 -27.58 -10.14
C ASP A 527 -5.56 -26.64 -11.08
N SER A 528 -5.38 -25.34 -10.89
CA SER A 528 -6.09 -24.29 -11.64
C SER A 528 -5.08 -23.28 -12.20
N PRO A 529 -5.44 -22.48 -13.20
CA PRO A 529 -4.59 -21.37 -13.66
C PRO A 529 -4.15 -20.50 -12.49
N VAL A 530 -2.88 -20.09 -12.51
CA VAL A 530 -2.32 -19.24 -11.47
C VAL A 530 -2.99 -17.87 -11.50
N GLN A 531 -3.37 -17.36 -10.33
CA GLN A 531 -3.80 -15.98 -10.16
C GLN A 531 -2.69 -15.23 -9.43
N TRP A 532 -2.52 -13.95 -9.72
CA TRP A 532 -1.51 -13.12 -9.09
C TRP A 532 -2.02 -11.70 -8.86
N GLN A 533 -1.33 -11.01 -7.97
CA GLN A 533 -1.55 -9.62 -7.64
C GLN A 533 -0.21 -8.90 -7.50
N ARG A 534 -0.26 -7.58 -7.51
CA ARG A 534 0.92 -6.75 -7.28
C ARG A 534 1.53 -7.05 -5.90
N GLY A 535 2.85 -7.19 -5.85
CA GLY A 535 3.59 -7.52 -4.63
C GLY A 535 3.84 -9.01 -4.42
N ASP A 536 3.22 -9.87 -5.23
CA ASP A 536 3.58 -11.29 -5.30
C ASP A 536 5.00 -11.47 -5.85
N VAL A 537 5.58 -12.64 -5.60
CA VAL A 537 6.90 -13.03 -6.11
C VAL A 537 6.75 -14.28 -6.97
N PHE A 538 7.39 -14.31 -8.12
CA PHE A 538 7.61 -15.54 -8.89
C PHE A 538 9.06 -15.98 -8.69
N PHE A 539 9.25 -17.21 -8.23
CA PHE A 539 10.55 -17.80 -7.99
C PHE A 539 10.75 -19.03 -8.88
N GLY A 540 11.57 -18.88 -9.91
CA GLY A 540 12.07 -19.98 -10.71
C GLY A 540 13.06 -20.84 -9.93
N LEU A 541 12.55 -21.72 -9.06
CA LEU A 541 13.36 -22.59 -8.22
C LEU A 541 13.95 -23.76 -9.02
N ASP A 542 13.17 -24.31 -9.95
CA ASP A 542 13.54 -25.48 -10.73
C ASP A 542 13.58 -25.16 -12.22
N MET A 543 14.78 -25.10 -12.78
CA MET A 543 15.01 -24.61 -14.14
C MET A 543 15.03 -25.75 -15.16
N GLN A 544 14.21 -25.61 -16.20
CA GLN A 544 14.19 -26.45 -17.40
C GLN A 544 14.22 -25.55 -18.64
N HIS A 545 15.35 -25.53 -19.35
CA HIS A 545 15.61 -24.59 -20.45
C HIS A 545 14.42 -24.36 -21.39
N SER A 546 13.77 -25.41 -21.87
CA SER A 546 12.63 -25.31 -22.80
C SER A 546 11.42 -24.61 -22.20
N VAL A 547 11.15 -24.78 -20.90
CA VAL A 547 10.01 -24.18 -20.21
C VAL A 547 10.23 -22.69 -20.02
N GLN A 548 11.32 -22.28 -19.36
CA GLN A 548 11.53 -20.86 -19.09
C GLN A 548 11.72 -20.04 -20.38
N ILE A 549 12.38 -20.60 -21.40
CA ILE A 549 12.51 -19.91 -22.70
C ILE A 549 11.13 -19.71 -23.36
N ALA A 550 10.26 -20.73 -23.32
CA ALA A 550 8.91 -20.63 -23.89
C ALA A 550 8.00 -19.65 -23.13
N GLN A 551 8.24 -19.45 -21.83
CA GLN A 551 7.44 -18.59 -20.95
C GLN A 551 8.01 -17.18 -20.78
N ALA A 552 8.97 -16.76 -21.62
CA ALA A 552 9.59 -15.43 -21.52
C ALA A 552 8.57 -14.28 -21.53
N GLU A 553 7.53 -14.34 -22.38
CA GLU A 553 6.46 -13.32 -22.43
C GLU A 553 5.58 -13.32 -21.16
N PHE A 554 5.35 -14.49 -20.58
CA PHE A 554 4.60 -14.62 -19.33
C PHE A 554 5.33 -13.91 -18.18
N TYR A 555 6.65 -14.10 -18.04
CA TYR A 555 7.44 -13.39 -17.04
C TYR A 555 7.39 -11.87 -17.22
N GLN A 556 7.47 -11.37 -18.47
CA GLN A 556 7.33 -9.94 -18.72
C GLN A 556 5.94 -9.42 -18.40
N THR A 557 4.90 -10.26 -18.50
CA THR A 557 3.53 -9.91 -18.09
C THR A 557 3.43 -9.79 -16.58
N LEU A 558 3.94 -10.78 -15.84
CA LEU A 558 4.03 -10.73 -14.38
C LEU A 558 4.73 -9.46 -13.87
N ARG A 559 5.89 -9.15 -14.44
CA ARG A 559 6.68 -7.95 -14.08
C ARG A 559 5.93 -6.65 -14.34
N ARG A 560 5.28 -6.53 -15.50
CA ARG A 560 4.46 -5.35 -15.85
C ARG A 560 3.29 -5.14 -14.88
N GLN A 561 2.79 -6.22 -14.29
CA GLN A 561 1.71 -6.21 -13.29
C GLN A 561 2.26 -6.16 -11.85
N GLY A 562 3.57 -5.97 -11.69
CA GLY A 562 4.21 -5.73 -10.40
C GLY A 562 4.45 -6.96 -9.54
N VAL A 563 4.56 -8.13 -10.17
CA VAL A 563 5.09 -9.34 -9.57
C VAL A 563 6.61 -9.34 -9.74
N LEU A 564 7.34 -9.60 -8.66
CA LEU A 564 8.80 -9.66 -8.68
C LEU A 564 9.24 -11.02 -9.23
N VAL A 565 10.03 -11.05 -10.31
CA VAL A 565 10.44 -12.33 -10.94
C VAL A 565 11.93 -12.60 -10.73
N LYS A 566 12.25 -13.69 -10.01
CA LYS A 566 13.61 -14.14 -9.71
C LYS A 566 13.82 -15.61 -10.03
N PHE A 567 15.05 -16.00 -10.34
CA PHE A 567 15.42 -17.39 -10.63
C PHE A 567 16.59 -17.85 -9.77
N LEU A 568 16.60 -19.13 -9.37
CA LEU A 568 17.75 -19.77 -8.76
C LEU A 568 18.70 -20.26 -9.86
N VAL A 569 19.92 -19.71 -9.90
CA VAL A 569 20.95 -20.10 -10.88
C VAL A 569 21.98 -21.00 -10.21
N HIS A 570 22.06 -22.25 -10.68
CA HIS A 570 22.96 -23.25 -10.10
C HIS A 570 24.38 -23.17 -10.63
N ASP A 571 24.54 -22.97 -11.94
CA ASP A 571 25.84 -22.88 -12.59
C ASP A 571 25.72 -22.33 -14.02
N LEU A 572 26.88 -22.04 -14.64
CA LEU A 572 27.04 -21.63 -16.03
C LEU A 572 27.84 -22.67 -16.85
N LEU A 573 27.93 -23.91 -16.36
CA LEU A 573 28.83 -24.92 -16.91
C LEU A 573 28.63 -25.19 -18.40
N PRO A 574 27.39 -25.25 -18.95
CA PRO A 574 27.19 -25.46 -20.38
C PRO A 574 27.76 -24.35 -21.28
N ILE A 575 28.02 -23.16 -20.73
CA ILE A 575 28.58 -22.02 -21.46
C ILE A 575 30.10 -22.01 -21.36
N GLU A 576 30.63 -22.21 -20.15
CA GLU A 576 32.07 -22.16 -19.87
C GLU A 576 32.82 -23.38 -20.38
N PHE A 577 32.19 -24.56 -20.36
CA PHE A 577 32.81 -25.84 -20.73
C PHE A 577 31.93 -26.68 -21.68
N PRO A 578 31.51 -26.15 -22.85
CA PRO A 578 30.58 -26.83 -23.75
C PRO A 578 31.11 -28.19 -24.26
N GLU A 579 32.42 -28.35 -24.40
CA GLU A 579 33.08 -29.59 -24.82
C GLU A 579 32.80 -30.78 -23.89
N HIS A 580 32.52 -30.50 -22.62
CA HIS A 580 32.22 -31.51 -21.62
C HIS A 580 30.79 -32.06 -21.74
N PHE A 581 29.88 -31.41 -22.49
CA PHE A 581 28.48 -31.85 -22.62
C PHE A 581 28.22 -32.60 -23.94
N PHE A 582 27.18 -33.43 -23.97
CA PHE A 582 26.83 -34.26 -25.14
C PHE A 582 26.03 -33.52 -26.22
N ASP A 583 25.12 -32.64 -25.81
CA ASP A 583 24.26 -31.92 -26.74
C ASP A 583 24.94 -30.63 -27.21
N PRO A 584 25.29 -30.52 -28.50
CA PRO A 584 25.93 -29.32 -29.05
C PRO A 584 25.01 -28.07 -28.98
N ASN A 585 23.70 -28.25 -28.82
CA ASN A 585 22.75 -27.14 -28.67
C ASN A 585 22.61 -26.67 -27.23
N LEU A 586 23.12 -27.41 -26.24
CA LEU A 586 22.92 -27.11 -24.82
C LEU A 586 23.49 -25.74 -24.44
N LYS A 587 24.66 -25.37 -24.99
CA LYS A 587 25.24 -24.04 -24.82
C LYS A 587 24.27 -22.96 -25.27
N VAL A 588 23.77 -23.05 -26.50
CA VAL A 588 22.86 -22.06 -27.10
C VAL A 588 21.55 -21.99 -26.31
N MET A 589 21.03 -23.12 -25.86
CA MET A 589 19.84 -23.14 -25.01
C MET A 589 20.10 -22.49 -23.65
N HIS A 590 21.26 -22.74 -23.03
CA HIS A 590 21.60 -22.15 -21.74
C HIS A 590 21.84 -20.63 -21.85
N GLU A 591 22.49 -20.16 -22.92
CA GLU A 591 22.60 -18.72 -23.20
C GLU A 591 21.23 -18.05 -23.33
N LYS A 592 20.27 -18.70 -24.02
CA LYS A 592 18.89 -18.21 -24.13
C LYS A 592 18.16 -18.20 -22.79
N LEU A 593 18.36 -19.23 -21.97
CA LEU A 593 17.79 -19.28 -20.61
C LEU A 593 18.33 -18.12 -19.76
N LEU A 594 19.64 -17.95 -19.68
CA LEU A 594 20.25 -16.88 -18.90
C LEU A 594 19.88 -15.49 -19.43
N ALA A 595 19.74 -15.33 -20.75
CA ALA A 595 19.22 -14.08 -21.33
C ALA A 595 17.75 -13.83 -20.92
N THR A 596 16.93 -14.88 -20.83
CA THR A 596 15.55 -14.79 -20.33
C THR A 596 15.54 -14.34 -18.86
N ILE A 597 16.42 -14.91 -18.02
CA ILE A 597 16.57 -14.54 -16.61
C ILE A 597 17.08 -13.10 -16.46
N ALA A 598 18.09 -12.71 -17.24
CA ALA A 598 18.66 -11.36 -17.26
C ALA A 598 17.62 -10.27 -17.60
N ALA A 599 16.61 -10.62 -18.40
CA ALA A 599 15.49 -9.74 -18.71
C ALA A 599 14.43 -9.62 -17.58
N THR A 600 14.62 -10.27 -16.43
CA THR A 600 13.73 -10.20 -15.24
C THR A 600 14.35 -9.40 -14.09
N ASP A 601 13.90 -9.56 -12.84
CA ASP A 601 14.30 -8.69 -11.71
C ASP A 601 15.48 -9.24 -10.90
N GLY A 602 15.83 -10.52 -11.05
CA GLY A 602 17.09 -10.99 -10.49
C GLY A 602 17.39 -12.47 -10.62
N ALA A 603 18.63 -12.78 -10.28
CA ALA A 603 19.14 -14.14 -10.15
C ALA A 603 19.72 -14.34 -8.75
N ILE A 604 19.23 -15.37 -8.06
CA ILE A 604 19.83 -15.84 -6.80
C ILE A 604 20.75 -16.98 -7.19
N CYS A 605 22.05 -16.82 -7.01
CA CYS A 605 23.05 -17.83 -7.36
C CYS A 605 23.38 -18.68 -6.14
N VAL A 606 23.72 -19.96 -6.34
CA VAL A 606 24.11 -20.84 -5.23
C VAL A 606 25.47 -20.50 -4.60
N SER A 607 26.26 -19.67 -5.26
CA SER A 607 27.58 -19.19 -4.81
C SER A 607 27.88 -17.79 -5.37
N GLN A 608 28.78 -17.06 -4.70
CA GLN A 608 29.34 -15.80 -5.18
C GLN A 608 30.12 -16.01 -6.48
N ALA A 609 30.86 -17.12 -6.61
CA ALA A 609 31.56 -17.49 -7.83
C ALA A 609 30.60 -17.63 -9.02
N THR A 610 29.42 -18.25 -8.83
CA THR A 610 28.39 -18.33 -9.89
C THR A 610 27.79 -16.96 -10.18
N ALA A 611 27.55 -16.11 -9.17
CA ALA A 611 27.07 -14.74 -9.39
C ALA A 611 28.08 -13.89 -10.19
N ASP A 612 29.36 -14.00 -9.86
CA ASP A 612 30.44 -13.31 -10.56
C ASP A 612 30.59 -13.79 -12.00
N ALA A 613 30.49 -15.10 -12.23
CA ALA A 613 30.47 -15.71 -13.55
C ALA A 613 29.27 -15.23 -14.39
N LEU A 614 28.08 -15.19 -13.81
CA LEU A 614 26.88 -14.68 -14.47
C LEU A 614 27.04 -13.20 -14.86
N ASN A 615 27.54 -12.38 -13.94
CA ASN A 615 27.80 -10.97 -14.20
C ASN A 615 28.89 -10.75 -15.26
N ALA A 616 29.94 -11.58 -15.26
CA ALA A 616 30.97 -11.55 -16.28
C ALA A 616 30.40 -11.91 -17.65
N TRP A 617 29.65 -13.01 -17.73
CA TRP A 617 28.98 -13.43 -18.96
C TRP A 617 28.07 -12.34 -19.50
N ILE A 618 27.17 -11.76 -18.69
CA ILE A 618 26.27 -10.66 -19.11
C ILE A 618 27.05 -9.49 -19.72
N ARG A 619 28.15 -9.06 -19.08
CA ARG A 619 28.99 -7.96 -19.58
C ARG A 619 29.67 -8.32 -20.90
N GLU A 620 30.21 -9.52 -21.01
CA GLU A 620 30.99 -9.98 -22.16
C GLU A 620 30.10 -10.25 -23.39
N SER A 621 28.95 -10.89 -23.19
CA SER A 621 27.96 -11.18 -24.23
C SER A 621 27.14 -9.95 -24.62
N LYS A 622 27.21 -8.87 -23.83
CA LYS A 622 26.35 -7.68 -23.93
C LYS A 622 24.86 -8.03 -23.87
N THR A 623 24.51 -9.01 -23.05
CA THR A 623 23.12 -9.42 -22.83
C THR A 623 22.33 -8.26 -22.23
N PRO A 624 21.19 -7.83 -22.83
CA PRO A 624 20.34 -6.82 -22.24
C PRO A 624 19.79 -7.28 -20.89
N THR A 625 19.88 -6.44 -19.85
CA THR A 625 19.25 -6.68 -18.56
C THR A 625 18.10 -5.71 -18.35
N SER A 626 17.16 -6.07 -17.47
CA SER A 626 16.23 -5.07 -16.94
C SER A 626 16.96 -4.06 -16.03
N SER A 627 16.38 -2.88 -15.81
CA SER A 627 16.95 -1.87 -14.89
C SER A 627 16.95 -2.31 -13.43
N THR A 628 16.01 -3.20 -13.07
CA THR A 628 15.85 -3.77 -11.73
C THR A 628 16.63 -5.05 -11.53
N PHE A 629 17.24 -5.63 -12.58
CA PHE A 629 17.97 -6.90 -12.47
C PHE A 629 19.12 -6.79 -11.46
N ARG A 630 19.11 -7.66 -10.45
CA ARG A 630 20.19 -7.81 -9.47
C ARG A 630 20.59 -9.28 -9.32
N THR A 631 21.89 -9.52 -9.22
CA THR A 631 22.42 -10.83 -8.81
C THR A 631 22.67 -10.82 -7.31
N SER A 632 22.25 -11.88 -6.63
CA SER A 632 22.62 -12.16 -5.24
C SER A 632 23.08 -13.61 -5.14
N CYS A 633 23.60 -14.01 -3.97
CA CYS A 633 23.96 -15.39 -3.72
C CYS A 633 23.39 -15.89 -2.39
N VAL A 634 23.08 -17.18 -2.35
CA VAL A 634 22.69 -17.92 -1.15
C VAL A 634 23.38 -19.27 -1.19
N HIS A 635 24.24 -19.52 -0.21
CA HIS A 635 24.88 -20.82 -0.03
C HIS A 635 23.83 -21.87 0.32
N SER A 636 23.90 -23.03 -0.33
CA SER A 636 23.01 -24.14 0.00
C SER A 636 23.34 -24.64 1.41
N GLY A 637 22.37 -24.53 2.31
CA GLY A 637 22.51 -25.08 3.65
C GLY A 637 22.61 -26.59 3.61
N VAL A 638 23.36 -27.16 4.55
CA VAL A 638 23.56 -28.61 4.65
C VAL A 638 23.00 -29.10 5.97
N GLU A 639 22.20 -30.16 5.92
CA GLU A 639 21.74 -30.89 7.09
C GLU A 639 22.30 -32.31 6.99
N PHE A 640 23.09 -32.67 7.99
CA PHE A 640 23.76 -33.95 8.06
C PHE A 640 22.92 -34.91 8.89
N GLN A 641 22.57 -36.05 8.33
CA GLN A 641 21.94 -37.13 9.07
C GLN A 641 22.98 -37.87 9.91
N GLU A 642 22.68 -38.13 11.19
CA GLU A 642 23.46 -39.10 11.95
C GLU A 642 23.25 -40.49 11.33
N ALA A 643 24.33 -41.26 11.20
CA ALA A 643 24.24 -42.61 10.64
C ALA A 643 23.25 -43.44 11.47
N GLU A 644 22.15 -43.89 10.85
CA GLU A 644 21.25 -44.83 11.48
C GLU A 644 21.94 -46.18 11.64
N ALA A 645 21.53 -46.99 12.63
CA ALA A 645 22.05 -48.35 12.85
C ALA A 645 21.56 -49.35 11.78
N GLY A 646 21.63 -48.98 10.50
CA GLY A 646 21.32 -49.83 9.35
C GLY A 646 22.45 -50.82 9.07
N ALA A 647 22.09 -51.99 8.52
CA ALA A 647 23.08 -52.98 8.10
C ALA A 647 23.78 -52.51 6.81
N LEU A 648 25.09 -52.26 6.88
CA LEU A 648 25.91 -51.96 5.70
C LEU A 648 25.90 -53.14 4.71
N PRO A 649 26.05 -52.88 3.39
CA PRO A 649 26.21 -53.94 2.38
C PRO A 649 27.33 -54.93 2.71
N ALA A 650 27.20 -56.18 2.28
CA ALA A 650 28.13 -57.26 2.63
C ALA A 650 29.60 -57.01 2.20
N ASP A 651 29.80 -56.24 1.12
CA ASP A 651 31.10 -55.85 0.60
C ASP A 651 31.71 -54.62 1.31
N ALA A 652 30.91 -53.85 2.06
CA ALA A 652 31.35 -52.63 2.73
C ALA A 652 32.49 -52.88 3.74
N SER A 653 32.45 -54.00 4.46
CA SER A 653 33.50 -54.33 5.44
C SER A 653 34.88 -54.49 4.79
N ALA A 654 34.97 -55.01 3.56
CA ALA A 654 36.23 -55.20 2.87
C ALA A 654 36.80 -53.86 2.37
N VAL A 655 35.93 -53.01 1.81
CA VAL A 655 36.31 -51.67 1.33
C VAL A 655 36.77 -50.78 2.50
N LEU A 656 36.02 -50.73 3.59
CA LEU A 656 36.36 -49.94 4.77
C LEU A 656 37.66 -50.43 5.44
N ALA A 657 37.91 -51.75 5.45
CA ALA A 657 39.18 -52.29 5.95
C ALA A 657 40.36 -51.92 5.06
N ALA A 658 40.18 -51.91 3.73
CA ALA A 658 41.21 -51.47 2.79
C ALA A 658 41.53 -49.98 2.94
N MET A 659 40.50 -49.12 3.07
CA MET A 659 40.67 -47.68 3.29
C MET A 659 41.39 -47.37 4.61
N LYS A 660 41.11 -48.11 5.68
CA LYS A 660 41.78 -47.90 6.98
C LYS A 660 43.24 -48.38 7.04
N ARG A 661 43.69 -49.19 6.08
CA ARG A 661 45.03 -49.80 6.09
C ARG A 661 46.14 -48.81 5.76
N CYS A 662 45.88 -47.88 4.86
CA CYS A 662 46.85 -46.93 4.33
C CYS A 662 46.16 -45.59 4.02
N PRO A 663 46.90 -44.49 3.75
CA PRO A 663 46.26 -43.23 3.39
C PRO A 663 45.25 -43.41 2.26
N SER A 664 43.97 -43.10 2.51
CA SER A 664 42.90 -43.32 1.54
C SER A 664 42.29 -42.01 1.05
N LEU A 665 42.35 -41.81 -0.26
CA LEU A 665 41.79 -40.68 -0.99
C LEU A 665 40.37 -41.02 -1.43
N LEU A 666 39.41 -40.19 -1.02
CA LEU A 666 38.00 -40.33 -1.37
C LEU A 666 37.62 -39.27 -2.41
N CYS A 667 36.89 -39.64 -3.46
CA CYS A 667 36.34 -38.70 -4.43
C CYS A 667 34.83 -38.93 -4.57
N VAL A 668 34.03 -37.97 -4.09
CA VAL A 668 32.56 -38.04 -4.09
C VAL A 668 32.01 -37.10 -5.16
N SER A 669 31.60 -37.66 -6.30
CA SER A 669 31.00 -36.91 -7.42
C SER A 669 30.46 -37.87 -8.49
N THR A 670 29.48 -37.42 -9.29
CA THR A 670 29.13 -38.09 -10.56
C THR A 670 30.38 -38.21 -11.44
N ILE A 671 30.56 -39.37 -12.07
CA ILE A 671 31.73 -39.64 -12.93
C ILE A 671 31.50 -39.00 -14.31
N GLU A 672 32.09 -37.83 -14.54
CA GLU A 672 31.89 -37.03 -15.76
C GLU A 672 33.16 -36.21 -16.08
N PRO A 673 33.40 -35.82 -17.35
CA PRO A 673 34.70 -35.34 -17.82
C PRO A 673 35.28 -34.16 -17.03
N ARG A 674 34.44 -33.18 -16.68
CA ARG A 674 34.86 -31.96 -15.96
C ARG A 674 35.37 -32.22 -14.54
N LYS A 675 35.04 -33.37 -13.94
CA LYS A 675 35.41 -33.71 -12.56
C LYS A 675 36.83 -34.29 -12.46
N GLN A 676 37.46 -34.58 -13.61
CA GLN A 676 38.85 -35.01 -13.72
C GLN A 676 39.19 -36.29 -12.92
N GLN A 677 38.25 -37.24 -12.82
CA GLN A 677 38.55 -38.53 -12.18
C GLN A 677 39.62 -39.33 -12.94
N GLU A 678 39.71 -39.15 -14.27
CA GLU A 678 40.79 -39.71 -15.10
C GLU A 678 42.17 -39.19 -14.68
N GLN A 679 42.30 -37.87 -14.48
CA GLN A 679 43.53 -37.24 -14.00
C GLN A 679 43.88 -37.73 -12.59
N LEU A 680 42.89 -37.84 -11.70
CA LEU A 680 43.09 -38.34 -10.35
C LEU A 680 43.58 -39.79 -10.33
N LEU A 681 42.95 -40.68 -11.12
CA LEU A 681 43.41 -42.06 -11.25
C LEU A 681 44.84 -42.11 -11.79
N ALA A 682 45.16 -41.34 -12.84
CA ALA A 682 46.51 -41.29 -13.41
C ALA A 682 47.55 -40.74 -12.40
N ALA A 683 47.19 -39.74 -11.60
CA ALA A 683 48.06 -39.21 -10.55
C ALA A 683 48.37 -40.25 -9.47
N VAL A 684 47.37 -41.04 -9.07
CA VAL A 684 47.52 -42.13 -8.11
C VAL A 684 48.27 -43.32 -8.72
N GLU A 685 48.10 -43.61 -10.01
CA GLU A 685 48.92 -44.60 -10.74
C GLU A 685 50.42 -44.24 -10.64
N LEU A 686 50.77 -42.96 -10.76
CA LEU A 686 52.15 -42.48 -10.55
C LEU A 686 52.62 -42.63 -9.10
N GLN A 687 51.75 -42.43 -8.10
CA GLN A 687 52.08 -42.68 -6.68
C GLN A 687 52.37 -44.16 -6.44
N TRP A 688 51.55 -45.06 -6.98
CA TRP A 688 51.77 -46.50 -6.88
C TRP A 688 53.08 -46.93 -7.58
N ALA A 689 53.40 -46.34 -8.73
CA ALA A 689 54.66 -46.58 -9.42
C ALA A 689 55.89 -46.08 -8.62
N ALA A 690 55.72 -44.99 -7.86
CA ALA A 690 56.73 -44.46 -6.93
C ALA A 690 56.84 -45.26 -5.60
N GLY A 691 56.02 -46.30 -5.42
CA GLY A 691 56.04 -47.17 -4.24
C GLY A 691 55.19 -46.70 -3.07
N GLU A 692 54.37 -45.66 -3.23
CA GLU A 692 53.45 -45.19 -2.19
C GLU A 692 52.24 -46.14 -2.06
N ASP A 693 51.89 -46.53 -0.83
CA ASP A 693 50.68 -47.33 -0.53
C ASP A 693 49.52 -46.39 -0.22
N VAL A 694 48.75 -46.02 -1.24
CA VAL A 694 47.59 -45.14 -1.15
C VAL A 694 46.35 -45.87 -1.68
N CYS A 695 45.22 -45.72 -1.02
CA CYS A 695 43.92 -46.23 -1.49
C CYS A 695 43.13 -45.12 -2.21
N LEU A 696 42.44 -45.43 -3.31
CA LEU A 696 41.57 -44.49 -4.02
C LEU A 696 40.16 -45.04 -4.13
N THR A 697 39.16 -44.27 -3.67
CA THR A 697 37.75 -44.66 -3.72
C THR A 697 36.94 -43.59 -4.45
N PHE A 698 36.31 -43.98 -5.57
CA PHE A 698 35.32 -43.16 -6.26
C PHE A 698 33.92 -43.48 -5.75
N VAL A 699 33.13 -42.46 -5.42
CA VAL A 699 31.72 -42.60 -5.05
C VAL A 699 30.87 -41.74 -5.96
N GLY A 700 29.98 -42.37 -6.72
CA GLY A 700 29.08 -41.69 -7.63
C GLY A 700 28.64 -42.56 -8.80
N ARG A 701 27.54 -42.18 -9.46
CA ARG A 701 27.04 -42.88 -10.64
C ARG A 701 27.91 -42.57 -11.86
N LEU A 702 27.94 -43.50 -12.81
CA LEU A 702 28.53 -43.23 -14.12
C LEU A 702 27.73 -42.12 -14.79
N GLY A 703 28.39 -40.98 -15.03
CA GLY A 703 27.88 -39.92 -15.87
C GLY A 703 28.20 -40.19 -17.34
N TRP A 704 28.41 -39.13 -18.07
CA TRP A 704 28.30 -39.12 -19.52
C TRP A 704 29.71 -38.97 -20.16
N LYS A 705 30.00 -39.57 -21.32
CA LYS A 705 31.33 -39.59 -21.98
C LYS A 705 32.44 -40.31 -21.19
N MET A 706 32.09 -41.12 -20.18
CA MET A 706 33.06 -41.77 -19.28
C MET A 706 33.05 -43.31 -19.40
N GLU A 707 32.51 -43.87 -20.48
CA GLU A 707 32.43 -45.32 -20.68
C GLU A 707 33.82 -45.96 -20.82
N ALA A 708 34.77 -45.24 -21.44
CA ALA A 708 36.16 -45.67 -21.56
C ALA A 708 36.86 -45.68 -20.19
N PHE A 709 36.70 -44.61 -19.41
CA PHE A 709 37.18 -44.54 -18.02
C PHE A 709 36.59 -45.66 -17.17
N ALA A 710 35.29 -45.90 -17.28
CA ALA A 710 34.61 -46.93 -16.52
C ALA A 710 35.22 -48.31 -16.80
N LYS A 711 35.48 -48.64 -18.07
CA LYS A 711 36.19 -49.86 -18.45
C LYS A 711 37.62 -49.90 -17.90
N LYS A 712 38.35 -48.77 -17.96
CA LYS A 712 39.71 -48.66 -17.41
C LYS A 712 39.74 -48.97 -15.91
N VAL A 713 38.84 -48.38 -15.11
CA VAL A 713 38.77 -48.57 -13.66
C VAL A 713 38.49 -50.03 -13.30
N HIS A 714 37.47 -50.65 -13.90
CA HIS A 714 37.07 -52.02 -13.59
C HIS A 714 38.10 -53.07 -14.04
N ALA A 715 38.86 -52.79 -15.11
CA ALA A 715 39.93 -53.66 -15.59
C ALA A 715 41.29 -53.41 -14.90
N HIS A 716 41.38 -52.43 -14.02
CA HIS A 716 42.64 -52.05 -13.39
C HIS A 716 43.12 -53.12 -12.40
N PRO A 717 44.41 -53.50 -12.38
CA PRO A 717 44.93 -54.56 -11.50
C PRO A 717 44.72 -54.33 -9.99
N GLU A 718 44.58 -53.07 -9.59
CA GLU A 718 44.35 -52.68 -8.18
C GLU A 718 42.87 -52.59 -7.78
N PHE A 719 41.95 -52.79 -8.74
CA PHE A 719 40.51 -52.76 -8.49
C PHE A 719 40.10 -53.86 -7.51
N GLY A 720 39.35 -53.50 -6.47
CA GLY A 720 38.97 -54.41 -5.38
C GLY A 720 40.07 -54.66 -4.32
N ARG A 721 41.29 -54.13 -4.52
CA ARG A 721 42.39 -54.20 -3.55
C ARG A 721 42.67 -52.87 -2.87
N ARG A 722 42.93 -51.83 -3.65
CA ARG A 722 43.19 -50.44 -3.20
C ARG A 722 42.63 -49.38 -4.16
N LEU A 723 41.86 -49.79 -5.16
CA LEU A 723 41.03 -48.96 -6.02
C LEU A 723 39.59 -49.45 -5.94
N PHE A 724 38.65 -48.56 -5.63
CA PHE A 724 37.24 -48.88 -5.50
C PHE A 724 36.38 -47.86 -6.25
N TRP A 725 35.25 -48.32 -6.79
CA TRP A 725 34.20 -47.47 -7.31
C TRP A 725 32.84 -47.96 -6.82
N LEU A 726 32.14 -47.10 -6.09
CA LEU A 726 30.87 -47.37 -5.46
C LEU A 726 29.78 -46.47 -6.07
N ALA A 727 28.81 -47.08 -6.75
CA ALA A 727 27.72 -46.36 -7.41
C ALA A 727 26.38 -46.66 -6.73
N GLY A 728 25.60 -45.62 -6.43
CA GLY A 728 24.25 -45.76 -5.87
C GLY A 728 24.19 -46.32 -4.45
N ILE A 729 25.22 -46.05 -3.64
CA ILE A 729 25.23 -46.40 -2.21
C ILE A 729 24.26 -45.51 -1.42
N ASP A 730 23.80 -46.01 -0.28
CA ASP A 730 23.00 -45.23 0.66
C ASP A 730 23.86 -44.27 1.50
N ASP A 731 23.18 -43.37 2.21
CA ASP A 731 23.84 -42.34 3.02
C ASP A 731 24.64 -42.97 4.18
N ASN A 732 24.16 -44.06 4.78
CA ASN A 732 24.87 -44.75 5.87
C ASN A 732 26.23 -45.29 5.42
N TYR A 733 26.31 -45.86 4.22
CA TYR A 733 27.57 -46.31 3.66
C TYR A 733 28.46 -45.12 3.27
N LEU A 734 27.90 -44.06 2.67
CA LEU A 734 28.64 -42.83 2.37
C LEU A 734 29.29 -42.20 3.62
N VAL A 735 28.54 -42.09 4.72
CA VAL A 735 29.05 -41.62 6.02
C VAL A 735 30.18 -42.51 6.54
N SER A 736 30.04 -43.83 6.39
CA SER A 736 31.08 -44.78 6.79
C SER A 736 32.36 -44.63 5.97
N LEU A 737 32.24 -44.31 4.68
CA LEU A 737 33.38 -44.04 3.79
C LEU A 737 34.07 -42.73 4.15
N TYR A 738 33.31 -41.67 4.43
CA TYR A 738 33.85 -40.43 4.97
C TYR A 738 34.67 -40.71 6.24
N LYS A 739 34.09 -41.38 7.25
CA LYS A 739 34.80 -41.72 8.50
C LYS A 739 36.04 -42.62 8.32
N ALA A 740 36.15 -43.34 7.20
CA ALA A 740 37.31 -44.18 6.89
C ALA A 740 38.37 -43.47 6.04
N ALA A 741 38.05 -42.30 5.46
CA ALA A 741 38.92 -41.59 4.53
C ALA A 741 40.04 -40.82 5.25
N SER A 742 41.23 -40.76 4.63
CA SER A 742 42.34 -39.89 5.06
C SER A 742 42.26 -38.50 4.46
N GLY A 743 41.62 -38.35 3.30
CA GLY A 743 41.39 -37.06 2.66
C GLY A 743 40.36 -37.16 1.55
N LEU A 744 39.58 -36.11 1.33
CA LEU A 744 38.72 -35.94 0.17
C LEU A 744 39.50 -35.25 -0.96
N VAL A 745 39.41 -35.75 -2.19
CA VAL A 745 39.98 -35.10 -3.38
C VAL A 745 38.87 -34.58 -4.30
N ALA A 746 38.83 -33.26 -4.46
CA ALA A 746 37.95 -32.54 -5.37
C ALA A 746 38.77 -31.96 -6.53
N ALA A 747 38.90 -32.73 -7.62
CA ALA A 747 39.75 -32.39 -8.76
C ALA A 747 39.02 -31.61 -9.88
N SER A 748 37.74 -31.31 -9.70
CA SER A 748 36.88 -30.65 -10.69
C SER A 748 37.48 -29.36 -11.22
N VAL A 749 37.45 -29.16 -12.55
CA VAL A 749 37.89 -27.90 -13.18
C VAL A 749 36.88 -26.77 -12.95
N ASN A 750 35.63 -27.10 -12.64
CA ASN A 750 34.62 -26.15 -12.17
C ASN A 750 33.48 -26.84 -11.39
N GLU A 751 32.77 -26.11 -10.54
CA GLU A 751 31.58 -26.53 -9.76
C GLU A 751 30.61 -25.36 -9.52
N GLY A 752 29.34 -25.69 -9.25
CA GLY A 752 28.36 -24.70 -8.79
C GLY A 752 28.51 -24.30 -7.31
N PHE A 753 28.79 -25.26 -6.42
CA PHE A 753 28.85 -25.01 -4.97
C PHE A 753 29.86 -25.87 -4.18
N GLY A 754 30.19 -27.11 -4.59
CA GLY A 754 31.22 -27.90 -3.89
C GLY A 754 30.79 -28.59 -2.59
N LEU A 755 29.55 -29.08 -2.53
CA LEU A 755 28.93 -29.71 -1.35
C LEU A 755 29.74 -30.86 -0.70
N SER A 756 30.52 -31.62 -1.48
CA SER A 756 31.37 -32.68 -0.94
C SER A 756 32.48 -32.15 -0.01
N LEU A 757 32.95 -30.91 -0.21
CA LEU A 757 33.95 -30.27 0.66
C LEU A 757 33.36 -30.02 2.06
N ILE A 758 32.10 -29.56 2.10
CA ILE A 758 31.36 -29.33 3.34
C ILE A 758 31.07 -30.67 4.04
N GLU A 759 30.69 -31.71 3.29
CA GLU A 759 30.50 -33.06 3.82
C GLU A 759 31.80 -33.63 4.42
N ALA A 760 32.94 -33.47 3.75
CA ALA A 760 34.23 -33.89 4.30
C ALA A 760 34.62 -33.10 5.55
N ALA A 761 34.40 -31.78 5.56
CA ALA A 761 34.68 -30.92 6.70
C ALA A 761 33.89 -31.35 7.95
N TYR A 762 32.59 -31.62 7.79
CA TYR A 762 31.71 -32.06 8.85
C TYR A 762 32.18 -33.36 9.52
N TYR A 763 32.68 -34.31 8.73
CA TYR A 763 33.25 -35.57 9.25
C TYR A 763 34.73 -35.46 9.67
N GLY A 764 35.30 -34.25 9.68
CA GLY A 764 36.68 -34.00 10.12
C GLY A 764 37.75 -34.47 9.15
N ILE A 765 37.42 -34.60 7.86
CA ILE A 765 38.30 -35.16 6.83
C ILE A 765 38.99 -34.02 6.09
N PRO A 766 40.33 -34.02 5.97
CA PRO A 766 41.04 -32.99 5.24
C PRO A 766 40.65 -32.97 3.76
N VAL A 767 40.58 -31.77 3.19
CA VAL A 767 40.18 -31.55 1.80
C VAL A 767 41.39 -31.22 0.94
N ILE A 768 41.51 -31.89 -0.20
CA ILE A 768 42.44 -31.59 -1.29
C ILE A 768 41.59 -31.09 -2.46
N ALA A 769 41.65 -29.80 -2.76
CA ALA A 769 40.81 -29.17 -3.77
C ALA A 769 41.66 -28.58 -4.89
N ARG A 770 41.15 -28.60 -6.12
CA ARG A 770 41.73 -27.77 -7.18
C ARG A 770 41.56 -26.30 -6.81
N ASP A 771 42.52 -25.46 -7.18
CA ASP A 771 42.44 -24.02 -6.94
C ASP A 771 41.46 -23.34 -7.93
N ILE A 772 40.17 -23.41 -7.63
CA ILE A 772 39.08 -22.77 -8.39
C ILE A 772 38.25 -21.85 -7.49
N PRO A 773 37.60 -20.80 -8.04
CA PRO A 773 36.91 -19.78 -7.24
C PRO A 773 35.89 -20.35 -6.24
N VAL A 774 35.03 -21.28 -6.67
CA VAL A 774 33.99 -21.87 -5.83
C VAL A 774 34.56 -22.72 -4.68
N PHE A 775 35.67 -23.43 -4.89
CA PHE A 775 36.32 -24.18 -3.80
C PHE A 775 37.01 -23.24 -2.80
N ARG A 776 37.59 -22.14 -3.28
CA ARG A 776 38.11 -21.07 -2.41
C ARG A 776 37.02 -20.42 -1.58
N GLU A 777 35.88 -20.16 -2.18
CA GLU A 777 34.71 -19.59 -1.51
C GLU A 777 34.19 -20.51 -0.40
N VAL A 778 34.08 -21.81 -0.66
CA VAL A 778 33.53 -22.77 0.31
C VAL A 778 34.54 -23.18 1.37
N ALA A 779 35.77 -23.51 0.98
CA ALA A 779 36.75 -24.08 1.91
C ALA A 779 37.74 -23.08 2.50
N GLY A 780 37.81 -21.83 1.99
CA GLY A 780 38.72 -20.80 2.52
C GLY A 780 40.15 -21.32 2.67
N GLU A 781 40.73 -21.16 3.86
CA GLU A 781 42.07 -21.68 4.23
C GLU A 781 42.03 -23.12 4.81
N GLY A 782 40.87 -23.77 4.83
CA GLY A 782 40.64 -25.11 5.40
C GLY A 782 40.96 -26.28 4.45
N ALA A 783 41.22 -26.01 3.17
CA ALA A 783 41.62 -27.00 2.18
C ALA A 783 43.06 -26.82 1.69
N TYR A 784 43.66 -27.92 1.24
CA TYR A 784 44.93 -27.90 0.51
C TYR A 784 44.64 -27.73 -0.99
N TYR A 785 45.15 -26.63 -1.57
CA TYR A 785 44.89 -26.31 -2.98
C TYR A 785 46.02 -26.77 -3.89
N PHE A 786 45.64 -27.26 -5.07
CA PHE A 786 46.59 -27.55 -6.14
C PHE A 786 46.18 -26.88 -7.46
N SER A 787 47.18 -26.56 -8.29
CA SER A 787 46.99 -26.03 -9.64
C SER A 787 47.66 -26.97 -10.66
N GLY A 788 47.10 -27.05 -11.86
CA GLY A 788 47.68 -27.83 -12.96
C GLY A 788 46.74 -28.87 -13.59
N ASP A 789 46.91 -29.09 -14.88
CA ASP A 789 46.02 -29.91 -15.71
C ASP A 789 46.61 -31.27 -16.07
N SER A 790 47.83 -31.57 -15.60
CA SER A 790 48.50 -32.86 -15.83
C SER A 790 48.42 -33.80 -14.62
N ALA A 791 48.51 -35.10 -14.87
CA ALA A 791 48.52 -36.11 -13.80
C ALA A 791 49.79 -36.00 -12.92
N GLU A 792 50.92 -35.60 -13.50
CA GLU A 792 52.20 -35.40 -12.81
C GLU A 792 52.12 -34.25 -11.80
N GLN A 793 51.43 -33.16 -12.15
CA GLN A 793 51.25 -32.02 -11.26
C GLN A 793 50.35 -32.37 -10.07
N LEU A 794 49.22 -33.05 -10.34
CA LEU A 794 48.34 -33.56 -9.27
C LEU A 794 49.07 -34.59 -8.41
N SER A 795 49.87 -35.49 -9.01
CA SER A 795 50.67 -36.45 -8.27
C SER A 795 51.69 -35.76 -7.36
N ALA A 796 52.41 -34.74 -7.84
CA ALA A 796 53.32 -33.96 -7.00
C ALA A 796 52.59 -33.26 -5.84
N ALA A 797 51.41 -32.70 -6.09
CA ALA A 797 50.56 -32.11 -5.05
C ALA A 797 50.10 -33.14 -4.02
N LEU A 798 49.72 -34.34 -4.43
CA LEU A 798 49.37 -35.45 -3.54
C LEU A 798 50.57 -35.91 -2.70
N THR A 799 51.78 -35.99 -3.28
CA THR A 799 53.01 -36.28 -2.51
C THR A 799 53.23 -35.24 -1.42
N GLN A 800 53.13 -33.96 -1.76
CA GLN A 800 53.32 -32.87 -0.81
C GLN A 800 52.23 -32.89 0.28
N TRP A 801 50.98 -33.13 -0.10
CA TRP A 801 49.89 -33.28 0.85
C TRP A 801 50.10 -34.49 1.78
N LEU A 802 50.55 -35.64 1.27
CA LEU A 802 50.84 -36.83 2.08
C LEU A 802 51.92 -36.57 3.15
N VAL A 803 52.93 -35.74 2.83
CA VAL A 803 53.94 -35.30 3.80
C VAL A 803 53.28 -34.47 4.92
N LEU A 804 52.44 -33.50 4.55
CA LEU A 804 51.70 -32.68 5.52
C LEU A 804 50.72 -33.51 6.35
N TYR A 805 50.03 -34.46 5.71
CA TYR A 805 49.09 -35.38 6.35
C TYR A 805 49.79 -36.23 7.42
N ARG A 806 50.92 -36.87 7.06
CA ARG A 806 51.72 -37.68 8.00
C ARG A 806 52.31 -36.85 9.15
N ALA A 807 52.58 -35.56 8.91
CA ALA A 807 53.08 -34.64 9.93
C ALA A 807 51.96 -33.99 10.78
N GLY A 808 50.69 -34.20 10.46
CA GLY A 808 49.56 -33.51 11.10
C GLY A 808 49.55 -31.98 10.84
N GLN A 809 50.20 -31.54 9.76
CA GLN A 809 50.36 -30.12 9.37
C GLN A 809 49.51 -29.74 8.16
N HIS A 810 48.56 -30.59 7.75
CA HIS A 810 47.62 -30.25 6.69
C HIS A 810 46.63 -29.17 7.16
N PRO A 811 46.02 -28.40 6.23
CA PRO A 811 44.91 -27.50 6.54
C PRO A 811 43.81 -28.21 7.33
N ARG A 812 43.24 -27.51 8.33
CA ARG A 812 42.26 -28.10 9.24
C ARG A 812 40.85 -27.99 8.65
N PRO A 813 40.11 -29.10 8.53
CA PRO A 813 38.73 -29.09 8.03
C PRO A 813 37.78 -28.25 8.91
N GLU A 814 38.11 -28.07 10.20
CA GLU A 814 37.38 -27.19 11.13
C GLU A 814 37.33 -25.72 10.67
N ASN A 815 38.24 -25.30 9.78
CA ASN A 815 38.25 -23.94 9.23
C ASN A 815 37.35 -23.78 7.99
N ILE A 816 36.68 -24.85 7.55
CA ILE A 816 35.68 -24.80 6.47
C ILE A 816 34.33 -24.48 7.12
N SER A 817 33.79 -23.28 6.87
CA SER A 817 32.48 -22.86 7.38
C SER A 817 31.38 -23.18 6.36
N TRP A 818 30.22 -23.62 6.84
CA TRP A 818 29.02 -23.80 6.02
C TRP A 818 27.79 -23.25 6.73
N SER A 819 26.76 -22.91 5.96
CA SER A 819 25.46 -22.54 6.49
C SER A 819 24.62 -23.77 6.84
N THR A 820 23.88 -23.68 7.93
CA THR A 820 22.78 -24.61 8.22
C THR A 820 21.62 -24.41 7.22
N LEU A 821 20.69 -25.37 7.17
CA LEU A 821 19.47 -25.19 6.36
C LEU A 821 18.61 -23.99 6.81
N GLU A 822 18.57 -23.71 8.12
CA GLU A 822 17.83 -22.58 8.68
C GLU A 822 18.43 -21.23 8.27
N GLU A 823 19.76 -21.10 8.38
CA GLU A 823 20.49 -19.89 7.93
C GLU A 823 20.34 -19.66 6.43
N SER A 824 20.48 -20.74 5.64
CA SER A 824 20.30 -20.69 4.18
C SER A 824 18.86 -20.33 3.80
N SER A 825 17.86 -20.87 4.50
CA SER A 825 16.45 -20.52 4.29
C SER A 825 16.18 -19.06 4.62
N THR A 826 16.69 -18.57 5.75
CA THR A 826 16.55 -17.17 6.16
C THR A 826 17.17 -16.23 5.12
N ALA A 827 18.38 -16.54 4.65
CA ALA A 827 19.04 -15.78 3.60
C ALA A 827 18.24 -15.82 2.29
N LEU A 828 17.74 -16.98 1.87
CA LEU A 828 16.92 -17.14 0.67
C LEU A 828 15.66 -16.27 0.74
N LYS A 829 14.93 -16.30 1.87
CA LYS A 829 13.73 -15.48 2.08
C LYS A 829 14.03 -13.99 1.92
N ALA A 830 15.11 -13.51 2.54
CA ALA A 830 15.54 -12.12 2.40
C ALA A 830 15.88 -11.77 0.94
N ARG A 831 16.61 -12.64 0.22
CA ARG A 831 16.96 -12.42 -1.19
C ARG A 831 15.78 -12.51 -2.13
N LEU A 832 14.77 -13.31 -1.84
CA LEU A 832 13.52 -13.36 -2.60
C LEU A 832 12.76 -12.03 -2.49
N LEU A 833 12.65 -11.49 -1.28
CA LEU A 833 11.88 -10.27 -0.99
C LEU A 833 12.65 -8.96 -1.24
N GLU A 834 13.94 -9.02 -1.55
CA GLU A 834 14.73 -7.82 -1.91
C GLU A 834 14.08 -7.08 -3.11
N GLY A 835 13.63 -5.84 -2.89
CA GLY A 835 12.86 -5.05 -3.88
C GLY A 835 11.33 -5.17 -3.78
N ALA A 836 10.78 -5.91 -2.81
CA ALA A 836 9.34 -6.03 -2.61
C ALA A 836 8.68 -4.76 -2.07
N ASP A 837 9.41 -3.91 -1.33
CA ASP A 837 8.89 -2.63 -0.82
C ASP A 837 8.63 -1.61 -1.94
N ASP A 838 9.36 -1.73 -3.05
CA ASP A 838 9.18 -0.92 -4.26
C ASP A 838 7.89 -1.29 -5.01
N THR A 839 7.10 -2.25 -4.53
CA THR A 839 5.85 -2.68 -5.20
C THR A 839 4.70 -1.69 -5.04
N ARG A 840 4.75 -0.76 -4.08
CA ARG A 840 3.82 0.37 -4.01
C ARG A 840 4.05 1.29 -5.20
N GLN A 841 2.99 1.90 -5.73
CA GLN A 841 3.11 2.74 -6.91
C GLN A 841 3.03 4.22 -6.56
N LEU A 842 3.93 4.99 -7.18
CA LEU A 842 3.76 6.42 -7.36
C LEU A 842 3.22 6.64 -8.78
N LEU A 843 1.91 6.78 -8.89
CA LEU A 843 1.18 6.98 -10.14
C LEU A 843 1.26 8.47 -10.51
N VAL A 844 2.03 8.80 -11.56
CA VAL A 844 2.29 10.19 -11.94
C VAL A 844 1.51 10.55 -13.20
N ASP A 845 0.53 11.43 -13.05
CA ASP A 845 -0.27 11.90 -14.18
C ASP A 845 0.54 12.79 -15.12
N ILE A 846 0.65 12.35 -16.38
CA ILE A 846 1.28 13.07 -17.49
C ILE A 846 0.31 13.24 -18.67
N SER A 847 -0.99 13.36 -18.37
CA SER A 847 -2.06 13.37 -19.38
C SER A 847 -1.93 14.44 -20.45
N GLU A 848 -1.56 15.67 -20.10
CA GLU A 848 -1.38 16.75 -21.08
C GLU A 848 -0.12 16.48 -21.92
N LEU A 849 0.97 16.02 -21.31
CA LEU A 849 2.22 15.70 -21.99
C LEU A 849 2.07 14.57 -23.03
N VAL A 850 1.24 13.56 -22.76
CA VAL A 850 0.93 12.47 -23.71
C VAL A 850 0.06 12.95 -24.87
N GLN A 851 -0.95 13.79 -24.59
CA GLN A 851 -1.88 14.30 -25.60
C GLN A 851 -1.27 15.41 -26.46
N ARG A 852 -0.60 16.37 -25.82
CA ARG A 852 -0.04 17.58 -26.44
C ARG A 852 1.16 18.08 -25.65
N ASP A 853 2.37 17.90 -26.19
CA ASP A 853 3.53 18.65 -25.71
C ASP A 853 3.42 20.12 -26.17
N ALA A 854 2.71 20.94 -25.38
CA ALA A 854 2.52 22.36 -25.63
C ALA A 854 3.83 23.18 -25.60
N LYS A 855 4.94 22.55 -25.19
CA LYS A 855 6.25 23.19 -24.96
C LYS A 855 6.11 24.44 -24.07
N SER A 856 5.29 24.35 -23.04
CA SER A 856 5.14 25.43 -22.04
C SER A 856 6.14 25.26 -20.89
N GLY A 857 6.19 26.25 -20.00
CA GLY A 857 6.99 26.15 -18.77
C GLY A 857 6.57 24.99 -17.88
N ILE A 858 5.27 24.66 -17.83
CA ILE A 858 4.73 23.53 -17.05
C ILE A 858 5.27 22.21 -17.62
N GLN A 859 5.13 21.97 -18.92
CA GLN A 859 5.65 20.73 -19.53
C GLN A 859 7.19 20.62 -19.42
N ARG A 860 7.93 21.74 -19.33
CA ARG A 860 9.36 21.70 -18.99
C ARG A 860 9.59 21.13 -17.59
N VAL A 861 8.84 21.59 -16.58
CA VAL A 861 8.89 21.06 -15.21
C VAL A 861 8.55 19.58 -15.18
N VAL A 862 7.42 19.18 -15.78
CA VAL A 862 6.96 17.78 -15.81
C VAL A 862 8.05 16.86 -16.38
N ARG A 863 8.64 17.22 -17.53
CA ARG A 863 9.72 16.44 -18.14
C ARG A 863 10.97 16.35 -17.27
N SER A 864 11.38 17.46 -16.65
CA SER A 864 12.58 17.47 -15.82
C SER A 864 12.41 16.60 -14.58
N ILE A 865 11.31 16.74 -13.85
CA ILE A 865 11.01 15.90 -12.68
C ILE A 865 10.91 14.42 -13.08
N LEU A 866 10.20 14.14 -14.18
CA LEU A 866 10.06 12.78 -14.68
C LEU A 866 11.41 12.13 -15.03
N ARG A 867 12.33 12.86 -15.68
CA ARG A 867 13.69 12.35 -15.98
C ARG A 867 14.49 12.03 -14.71
N GLU A 868 14.43 12.91 -13.72
CA GLU A 868 15.11 12.70 -12.44
C GLU A 868 14.54 11.47 -11.72
N TRP A 869 13.22 11.34 -11.62
CA TRP A 869 12.58 10.19 -10.97
C TRP A 869 12.70 8.89 -11.75
N LEU A 870 12.84 8.90 -13.07
CA LEU A 870 13.13 7.68 -13.84
C LEU A 870 14.53 7.14 -13.54
N SER A 871 15.47 8.03 -13.21
CA SER A 871 16.85 7.68 -12.88
C SER A 871 17.00 7.37 -11.38
N ASN A 872 16.27 8.10 -10.54
CA ASN A 872 16.29 8.01 -9.08
C ASN A 872 14.83 8.06 -8.56
N PRO A 873 14.09 6.94 -8.64
CA PRO A 873 12.71 6.90 -8.18
C PRO A 873 12.62 7.15 -6.67
N PRO A 874 11.51 7.72 -6.17
CA PRO A 874 11.30 7.89 -4.73
C PRO A 874 11.35 6.56 -3.97
N ASP A 875 12.04 6.55 -2.83
CA ASP A 875 12.25 5.34 -2.02
C ASP A 875 10.93 4.65 -1.63
N GLY A 876 10.90 3.32 -1.81
CA GLY A 876 9.75 2.49 -1.43
C GLY A 876 8.53 2.65 -2.34
N TYR A 877 8.71 3.21 -3.54
CA TYR A 877 7.71 3.25 -4.60
C TYR A 877 8.32 2.94 -5.98
N ARG A 878 7.59 2.17 -6.78
CA ARG A 878 7.77 2.12 -8.23
C ARG A 878 7.09 3.31 -8.88
N LEU A 879 7.88 4.11 -9.59
CA LEU A 879 7.36 5.20 -10.40
C LEU A 879 6.59 4.65 -11.62
N GLU A 880 5.34 5.09 -11.77
CA GLU A 880 4.46 4.66 -12.86
C GLU A 880 3.78 5.88 -13.50
N PRO A 881 4.30 6.38 -14.63
CA PRO A 881 3.64 7.44 -15.38
C PRO A 881 2.31 6.94 -15.98
N VAL A 882 1.25 7.72 -15.79
CA VAL A 882 -0.11 7.39 -16.22
C VAL A 882 -0.75 8.55 -16.99
N TYR A 883 -1.75 8.25 -17.79
CA TYR A 883 -2.49 9.25 -18.55
C TYR A 883 -3.94 8.84 -18.74
N ALA A 884 -4.82 9.82 -18.92
CA ALA A 884 -6.21 9.66 -19.31
C ALA A 884 -6.60 10.71 -20.35
N THR A 885 -7.69 10.46 -21.07
CA THR A 885 -8.36 11.44 -21.94
C THR A 885 -9.84 11.50 -21.60
N ALA A 886 -10.59 12.45 -22.16
CA ALA A 886 -12.04 12.50 -21.96
C ALA A 886 -12.77 11.21 -22.42
N ASP A 887 -12.18 10.45 -23.34
CA ASP A 887 -12.77 9.23 -23.91
C ASP A 887 -12.11 7.94 -23.39
N GLN A 888 -11.00 8.05 -22.65
CA GLN A 888 -10.22 6.90 -22.18
C GLN A 888 -9.84 7.04 -20.71
N PRO A 889 -10.19 6.06 -19.85
CA PRO A 889 -9.81 6.09 -18.44
C PRO A 889 -8.29 6.00 -18.27
N TYR A 890 -7.81 6.16 -17.04
CA TYR A 890 -6.39 6.11 -16.73
C TYR A 890 -5.73 4.80 -17.19
N ARG A 891 -4.60 4.95 -17.90
CA ARG A 891 -3.74 3.87 -18.40
C ARG A 891 -2.28 4.18 -18.07
N TYR A 892 -1.47 3.13 -17.98
CA TYR A 892 -0.01 3.30 -17.94
C TYR A 892 0.48 3.91 -19.25
N ALA A 893 1.38 4.91 -19.17
CA ALA A 893 1.88 5.66 -20.33
C ALA A 893 3.10 5.01 -21.00
N ARG A 894 3.15 3.67 -21.10
CA ARG A 894 4.37 2.92 -21.47
C ARG A 894 4.86 3.25 -22.88
N LYS A 895 3.96 3.41 -23.86
CA LYS A 895 4.32 3.82 -25.22
C LYS A 895 4.93 5.21 -25.27
N TYR A 896 4.35 6.16 -24.52
CA TYR A 896 4.94 7.48 -24.39
C TYR A 896 6.32 7.39 -23.76
N MET A 897 6.47 6.61 -22.69
CA MET A 897 7.74 6.48 -21.97
C MET A 897 8.85 5.84 -22.81
N ALA A 898 8.54 4.85 -23.64
CA ALA A 898 9.51 4.28 -24.58
C ALA A 898 10.06 5.37 -25.51
N ARG A 899 9.18 6.16 -26.15
CA ARG A 899 9.61 7.29 -27.00
C ARG A 899 10.37 8.36 -26.23
N PHE A 900 9.93 8.67 -25.01
CA PHE A 900 10.58 9.65 -24.13
C PHE A 900 12.02 9.27 -23.77
N LEU A 901 12.30 7.96 -23.66
CA LEU A 901 13.61 7.39 -23.41
C LEU A 901 14.41 7.06 -24.69
N GLY A 902 13.87 7.37 -25.88
CA GLY A 902 14.51 7.06 -27.16
C GLY A 902 14.50 5.57 -27.54
N GLN A 903 13.55 4.80 -26.99
CA GLN A 903 13.35 3.37 -27.23
C GLN A 903 12.22 3.11 -28.23
N ASP A 904 12.18 1.91 -28.83
CA ASP A 904 11.09 1.47 -29.72
C ASP A 904 9.81 1.20 -28.90
N ASP A 905 8.68 1.77 -29.35
CA ASP A 905 7.38 1.64 -28.70
C ASP A 905 6.47 0.58 -29.34
N SER A 906 6.92 -0.07 -30.44
CA SER A 906 6.12 -1.04 -31.21
C SER A 906 5.59 -2.22 -30.40
N GLN A 907 6.34 -2.67 -29.39
CA GLN A 907 6.00 -3.79 -28.52
C GLN A 907 5.29 -3.38 -27.22
N GLN A 908 5.17 -2.07 -26.95
CA GLN A 908 4.59 -1.57 -25.71
C GLN A 908 3.06 -1.56 -25.76
N ARG A 909 2.44 -1.83 -24.60
CA ARG A 909 0.99 -1.75 -24.41
C ARG A 909 0.68 -0.89 -23.19
N ASP A 910 -0.22 0.06 -23.39
CA ASP A 910 -0.78 0.91 -22.34
C ASP A 910 -1.96 0.15 -21.73
N GLU A 911 -1.73 -0.57 -20.65
CA GLU A 911 -2.76 -1.31 -19.91
C GLU A 911 -3.57 -0.37 -19.01
N ALA A 912 -4.74 -0.81 -18.56
CA ALA A 912 -5.52 -0.07 -17.56
C ALA A 912 -4.66 0.16 -16.31
N MET A 913 -4.76 1.36 -15.73
CA MET A 913 -4.04 1.68 -14.51
C MET A 913 -4.58 0.83 -13.35
N GLU A 914 -3.68 0.15 -12.64
CA GLU A 914 -4.01 -0.53 -11.39
C GLU A 914 -3.54 0.30 -10.20
N TYR A 915 -4.26 0.19 -9.08
CA TYR A 915 -3.90 0.82 -7.81
C TYR A 915 -4.40 -0.03 -6.64
N GLY A 916 -3.84 0.21 -5.47
CA GLY A 916 -4.18 -0.46 -4.23
C GLY A 916 -3.85 0.39 -3.00
N VAL A 917 -4.19 -0.14 -1.84
CA VAL A 917 -3.98 0.54 -0.56
C VAL A 917 -2.51 0.95 -0.38
N GLY A 918 -2.29 2.20 0.01
CA GLY A 918 -0.95 2.75 0.26
C GLY A 918 -0.23 3.33 -0.96
N ASP A 919 -0.81 3.24 -2.17
CA ASP A 919 -0.29 3.96 -3.33
C ASP A 919 -0.49 5.48 -3.21
N VAL A 920 0.22 6.21 -4.08
CA VAL A 920 0.03 7.64 -4.26
C VAL A 920 -0.24 7.96 -5.72
N PHE A 921 -1.30 8.71 -5.97
CA PHE A 921 -1.55 9.38 -7.24
C PHE A 921 -1.12 10.84 -7.14
N LEU A 922 -0.25 11.25 -8.05
CA LEU A 922 0.22 12.62 -8.18
C LEU A 922 -0.18 13.17 -9.54
N GLY A 923 -1.12 14.11 -9.54
CA GLY A 923 -1.41 14.99 -10.66
C GLY A 923 -0.25 15.94 -10.93
N LEU A 924 0.81 15.49 -11.59
CA LEU A 924 1.99 16.31 -11.88
C LEU A 924 1.71 17.29 -13.01
N ASP A 925 0.96 16.89 -14.04
CA ASP A 925 0.60 17.77 -15.15
C ASP A 925 -0.64 18.64 -14.85
N LEU A 926 -0.74 19.79 -15.53
CA LEU A 926 -1.93 20.64 -15.45
C LEU A 926 -2.94 20.21 -16.52
N ALA A 927 -3.90 19.35 -16.14
CA ALA A 927 -4.92 18.81 -17.04
C ALA A 927 -6.36 19.25 -16.67
N PRO A 928 -6.74 20.53 -16.90
CA PRO A 928 -8.01 21.12 -16.47
C PRO A 928 -9.27 20.55 -17.16
N ALA A 929 -9.10 19.79 -18.25
CA ALA A 929 -10.19 19.06 -18.90
C ALA A 929 -10.37 17.64 -18.34
N VAL A 930 -9.26 16.96 -18.01
CA VAL A 930 -9.25 15.55 -17.59
C VAL A 930 -9.61 15.42 -16.12
N VAL A 931 -9.01 16.23 -15.24
CA VAL A 931 -9.18 16.07 -13.79
C VAL A 931 -10.64 16.26 -13.35
N PRO A 932 -11.39 17.30 -13.77
CA PRO A 932 -12.81 17.40 -13.43
C PRO A 932 -13.66 16.25 -13.97
N HIS A 933 -13.32 15.71 -15.15
CA HIS A 933 -14.04 14.60 -15.75
C HIS A 933 -13.92 13.32 -14.91
N TYR A 934 -12.77 13.10 -14.26
CA TYR A 934 -12.48 11.92 -13.45
C TYR A 934 -12.59 12.17 -11.93
N ALA A 935 -13.29 13.21 -11.48
CA ALA A 935 -13.46 13.53 -10.06
C ALA A 935 -13.94 12.32 -9.22
N SER A 936 -14.96 11.60 -9.70
CA SER A 936 -15.49 10.40 -9.04
C SER A 936 -14.51 9.23 -9.02
N PHE A 937 -13.60 9.16 -9.98
CA PHE A 937 -12.56 8.13 -10.03
C PHE A 937 -11.50 8.37 -8.95
N TYR A 938 -11.09 9.62 -8.73
CA TYR A 938 -10.20 9.96 -7.62
C TYR A 938 -10.84 9.65 -6.27
N GLN A 939 -12.13 9.93 -6.10
CA GLN A 939 -12.83 9.58 -4.87
C GLN A 939 -12.80 8.06 -4.63
N LYS A 940 -13.05 7.24 -5.66
CA LYS A 940 -12.93 5.76 -5.54
C LYS A 940 -11.52 5.32 -5.14
N MET A 941 -10.48 5.96 -5.69
CA MET A 941 -9.10 5.68 -5.29
C MET A 941 -8.87 6.01 -3.81
N ARG A 942 -9.37 7.15 -3.34
CA ARG A 942 -9.28 7.58 -1.93
C ARG A 942 -10.01 6.64 -0.99
N ASP A 943 -11.21 6.19 -1.38
CA ASP A 943 -11.98 5.20 -0.62
C ASP A 943 -11.19 3.90 -0.43
N GLN A 944 -10.45 3.48 -1.47
CA GLN A 944 -9.56 2.30 -1.46
C GLN A 944 -8.22 2.54 -0.74
N GLY A 945 -7.99 3.74 -0.19
CA GLY A 945 -6.79 4.07 0.59
C GLY A 945 -5.59 4.51 -0.24
N VAL A 946 -5.80 4.95 -1.49
CA VAL A 946 -4.80 5.66 -2.28
C VAL A 946 -4.78 7.12 -1.86
N ARG A 947 -3.59 7.72 -1.72
CA ARG A 947 -3.48 9.17 -1.51
C ARG A 947 -3.51 9.89 -2.86
N VAL A 948 -4.39 10.86 -3.03
CA VAL A 948 -4.51 11.65 -4.26
C VAL A 948 -4.05 13.07 -4.00
N LYS A 949 -3.01 13.51 -4.71
CA LYS A 949 -2.44 14.86 -4.62
C LYS A 949 -2.26 15.47 -6.01
N PHE A 950 -2.25 16.80 -6.10
CA PHE A 950 -2.00 17.51 -7.35
C PHE A 950 -0.91 18.58 -7.18
N VAL A 951 -0.15 18.83 -8.25
CA VAL A 951 0.79 19.96 -8.31
C VAL A 951 0.05 21.21 -8.78
N VAL A 952 0.15 22.29 -8.01
CA VAL A 952 -0.46 23.58 -8.35
C VAL A 952 0.63 24.55 -8.79
N TYR A 953 0.56 24.95 -10.06
CA TYR A 953 1.57 25.80 -10.68
C TYR A 953 1.34 27.29 -10.42
N ASP A 954 0.10 27.75 -10.56
CA ASP A 954 -0.31 29.13 -10.28
C ASP A 954 -1.83 29.24 -10.18
N LEU A 955 -2.32 30.38 -9.68
CA LEU A 955 -3.74 30.74 -9.65
C LEU A 955 -4.05 31.90 -10.62
N LEU A 956 -3.23 32.09 -11.67
CA LEU A 956 -3.33 33.24 -12.57
C LEU A 956 -4.70 33.36 -13.28
N PRO A 957 -5.36 32.26 -13.71
CA PRO A 957 -6.68 32.36 -14.31
C PRO A 957 -7.74 33.01 -13.42
N LEU A 958 -7.56 33.01 -12.09
CA LEU A 958 -8.49 33.65 -11.15
C LEU A 958 -8.20 35.13 -10.91
N ARG A 959 -6.97 35.56 -11.14
CA ARG A 959 -6.48 36.89 -10.75
C ARG A 959 -6.34 37.84 -11.93
N ASP A 960 -6.13 37.30 -13.11
CA ASP A 960 -5.84 38.08 -14.30
C ASP A 960 -7.08 38.19 -15.21
N ASN A 961 -7.54 39.43 -15.41
CA ASN A 961 -8.73 39.73 -16.19
C ASN A 961 -8.58 39.47 -17.70
N HIS A 962 -7.40 39.05 -18.18
CA HIS A 962 -7.18 38.75 -19.58
C HIS A 962 -7.63 37.33 -19.98
N PHE A 963 -7.91 36.43 -19.02
CA PHE A 963 -8.42 35.09 -19.34
C PHE A 963 -9.90 35.13 -19.71
N GLU A 964 -10.29 34.39 -20.75
CA GLU A 964 -11.70 34.25 -21.11
C GLU A 964 -12.46 33.50 -20.01
N GLN A 965 -13.71 33.91 -19.73
CA GLN A 965 -14.52 33.36 -18.64
C GLN A 965 -14.61 31.83 -18.66
N HIS A 966 -14.73 31.24 -19.86
CA HIS A 966 -14.82 29.79 -19.98
C HIS A 966 -13.52 29.09 -19.48
N VAL A 967 -12.34 29.67 -19.71
CA VAL A 967 -11.06 29.14 -19.21
C VAL A 967 -11.02 29.21 -17.69
N VAL A 968 -11.48 30.33 -17.13
CA VAL A 968 -11.61 30.51 -15.67
C VAL A 968 -12.55 29.46 -15.09
N ASP A 969 -13.71 29.24 -15.69
CA ASP A 969 -14.69 28.25 -15.21
C ASP A 969 -14.13 26.82 -15.23
N HIS A 970 -13.38 26.45 -16.27
CA HIS A 970 -12.69 25.15 -16.33
C HIS A 970 -11.61 25.02 -15.26
N PHE A 971 -10.83 26.08 -15.03
CA PHE A 971 -9.80 26.09 -14.01
C PHE A 971 -10.37 26.04 -12.57
N VAL A 972 -11.48 26.73 -12.32
CA VAL A 972 -12.22 26.68 -11.05
C VAL A 972 -12.68 25.26 -10.74
N ARG A 973 -13.24 24.55 -11.74
CA ARG A 973 -13.63 23.13 -11.58
C ARG A 973 -12.44 22.22 -11.33
N TRP A 974 -11.29 22.51 -11.93
CA TRP A 974 -10.05 21.79 -11.64
C TRP A 974 -9.62 22.00 -10.19
N LEU A 975 -9.59 23.25 -9.71
CA LEU A 975 -9.25 23.57 -8.33
C LEU A 975 -10.21 22.96 -7.30
N ASP A 976 -11.51 22.83 -7.64
CA ASP A 976 -12.47 22.13 -6.78
C ASP A 976 -12.03 20.69 -6.50
N VAL A 977 -11.70 19.94 -7.55
CA VAL A 977 -11.21 18.55 -7.40
C VAL A 977 -9.89 18.51 -6.62
N VAL A 978 -8.97 19.45 -6.88
CA VAL A 978 -7.72 19.54 -6.12
C VAL A 978 -7.99 19.77 -4.63
N ALA A 979 -8.89 20.69 -4.29
CA ALA A 979 -9.21 21.02 -2.90
C ALA A 979 -10.06 19.95 -2.18
N GLU A 980 -10.76 19.10 -2.93
CA GLU A 980 -11.47 17.91 -2.41
C GLU A 980 -10.52 16.71 -2.20
N SER A 981 -9.35 16.69 -2.86
CA SER A 981 -8.35 15.60 -2.76
C SER A 981 -7.62 15.54 -1.41
N ASP A 982 -6.58 14.71 -1.24
CA ASP A 982 -5.83 14.60 0.01
C ASP A 982 -4.78 15.71 0.20
N GLY A 983 -4.40 16.43 -0.86
CA GLY A 983 -3.44 17.50 -0.76
C GLY A 983 -3.02 18.14 -2.08
N ALA A 984 -2.30 19.24 -1.96
CA ALA A 984 -1.68 19.93 -3.09
C ALA A 984 -0.22 20.23 -2.79
N VAL A 985 0.63 20.17 -3.82
CA VAL A 985 2.02 20.60 -3.75
C VAL A 985 2.23 21.77 -4.70
N CYS A 986 2.35 22.98 -4.17
CA CYS A 986 2.54 24.19 -4.96
C CYS A 986 4.02 24.35 -5.36
N ILE A 987 4.28 24.98 -6.51
CA ILE A 987 5.65 25.20 -7.00
C ILE A 987 6.40 26.35 -6.28
N SER A 988 5.74 27.04 -5.36
CA SER A 988 6.28 28.10 -4.52
C SER A 988 5.45 28.25 -3.26
N LYS A 989 6.02 28.88 -2.23
CA LYS A 989 5.27 29.25 -1.04
C LYS A 989 4.19 30.30 -1.37
N ALA A 990 4.49 31.28 -2.22
CA ALA A 990 3.53 32.29 -2.64
C ALA A 990 2.27 31.66 -3.26
N VAL A 991 2.42 30.65 -4.12
CA VAL A 991 1.27 29.95 -4.71
C VAL A 991 0.51 29.12 -3.66
N ALA A 992 1.21 28.54 -2.67
CA ALA A 992 0.56 27.85 -1.56
C ALA A 992 -0.29 28.81 -0.71
N ASP A 993 0.27 29.95 -0.32
CA ASP A 993 -0.42 30.98 0.46
C ASP A 993 -1.65 31.51 -0.31
N GLU A 994 -1.54 31.71 -1.63
CA GLU A 994 -2.66 32.11 -2.51
C GLU A 994 -3.74 31.02 -2.61
N PHE A 995 -3.35 29.75 -2.69
CA PHE A 995 -4.29 28.65 -2.73
C PHE A 995 -5.03 28.47 -1.40
N GLU A 996 -4.34 28.65 -0.27
CA GLU A 996 -4.94 28.64 1.06
C GLU A 996 -5.97 29.77 1.25
N GLU A 997 -5.64 30.98 0.80
CA GLU A 997 -6.57 32.11 0.81
C GLU A 997 -7.83 31.80 -0.02
N TRP A 998 -7.65 31.23 -1.22
CA TRP A 998 -8.76 30.84 -2.08
C TRP A 998 -9.65 29.76 -1.45
N MET A 999 -9.06 28.71 -0.87
CA MET A 999 -9.81 27.65 -0.18
C MET A 999 -10.61 28.20 1.00
N THR A 1000 -10.00 29.09 1.79
CA THR A 1000 -10.63 29.74 2.94
C THR A 1000 -11.82 30.60 2.50
N GLY A 1001 -11.66 31.38 1.43
CA GLY A 1001 -12.74 32.20 0.86
C GLY A 1001 -13.90 31.36 0.31
N ARG A 1002 -13.62 30.16 -0.19
CA ARG A 1002 -14.61 29.26 -0.80
C ARG A 1002 -15.39 28.40 0.20
N LYS A 1003 -14.96 28.35 1.48
CA LYS A 1003 -15.60 27.57 2.57
C LYS A 1003 -15.81 26.10 2.22
N ILE A 1004 -14.76 25.47 1.68
CA ILE A 1004 -14.79 24.05 1.32
C ILE A 1004 -14.93 23.21 2.60
N VAL A 1005 -16.02 22.44 2.72
CA VAL A 1005 -16.25 21.54 3.85
C VAL A 1005 -15.56 20.22 3.56
N ARG A 1006 -14.60 19.85 4.41
CA ARG A 1006 -13.86 18.59 4.31
C ARG A 1006 -14.14 17.69 5.49
N GLN A 1007 -14.11 16.37 5.24
CA GLN A 1007 -14.09 15.36 6.30
C GLN A 1007 -12.67 15.02 6.76
N ARG A 1008 -11.68 15.09 5.85
CA ARG A 1008 -10.28 14.72 6.10
C ARG A 1008 -9.37 15.93 6.07
N SER A 1009 -8.22 15.82 6.74
CA SER A 1009 -7.16 16.84 6.68
C SER A 1009 -6.69 17.08 5.24
N PHE A 1010 -6.10 18.24 4.99
CA PHE A 1010 -5.59 18.62 3.67
C PHE A 1010 -4.10 18.92 3.74
N ALA A 1011 -3.30 18.15 3.02
CA ALA A 1011 -1.85 18.34 3.02
C ALA A 1011 -1.44 19.39 1.98
N LEU A 1012 -1.46 20.66 2.36
CA LEU A 1012 -0.92 21.74 1.54
C LEU A 1012 0.59 21.86 1.76
N ASN A 1013 1.37 21.67 0.71
CA ASN A 1013 2.82 21.74 0.71
C ASN A 1013 3.32 22.58 -0.47
N TRP A 1014 4.62 22.86 -0.49
CA TRP A 1014 5.28 23.48 -1.63
C TRP A 1014 6.71 22.96 -1.82
N PHE A 1015 7.22 23.08 -3.04
CA PHE A 1015 8.60 22.77 -3.43
C PHE A 1015 9.12 23.82 -4.40
N ARG A 1016 10.44 23.99 -4.51
CA ARG A 1016 11.04 24.94 -5.46
C ARG A 1016 11.45 24.24 -6.75
N LEU A 1017 11.28 24.90 -7.89
CA LEU A 1017 11.67 24.37 -9.19
C LEU A 1017 13.19 24.40 -9.39
N GLY A 1018 13.70 23.38 -10.09
CA GLY A 1018 15.09 23.34 -10.54
C GLY A 1018 15.34 24.27 -11.74
N ALA A 1019 16.59 24.62 -12.00
CA ALA A 1019 16.94 25.57 -13.08
C ALA A 1019 18.21 25.24 -13.88
N ASP A 1020 18.90 24.14 -13.61
CA ASP A 1020 20.09 23.73 -14.36
C ASP A 1020 19.73 23.31 -15.79
N ILE A 1021 20.31 24.01 -16.78
CA ILE A 1021 20.01 23.88 -18.22
C ILE A 1021 20.79 22.71 -18.86
N ALA A 1022 21.77 22.14 -18.16
CA ALA A 1022 22.72 21.15 -18.68
C ALA A 1022 22.10 19.83 -19.20
N ASN A 1023 20.81 19.56 -18.97
CA ASN A 1023 20.09 18.35 -19.41
C ASN A 1023 19.20 18.56 -20.66
N SER A 1024 19.39 19.65 -21.39
CA SER A 1024 18.68 19.96 -22.64
C SER A 1024 19.42 19.31 -23.82
N VAL A 1025 18.80 18.37 -24.53
CA VAL A 1025 19.38 17.79 -25.76
C VAL A 1025 19.52 18.90 -26.81
N PRO A 1026 20.64 19.02 -27.54
CA PRO A 1026 20.82 20.07 -28.54
C PRO A 1026 19.75 20.00 -29.63
N THR A 1027 18.90 21.03 -29.75
CA THR A 1027 17.72 20.97 -30.63
C THR A 1027 17.90 21.70 -31.97
N THR A 1028 18.65 22.81 -32.01
CA THR A 1028 19.00 23.50 -33.27
C THR A 1028 20.41 24.10 -33.29
N GLY A 1029 21.13 24.14 -32.17
CA GLY A 1029 22.46 24.76 -32.11
C GLY A 1029 22.42 26.26 -32.40
N MET A 1030 23.47 26.81 -33.03
CA MET A 1030 23.64 28.26 -33.22
C MET A 1030 23.22 28.72 -34.64
N PRO A 1031 22.35 29.74 -34.79
CA PRO A 1031 21.98 30.27 -36.11
C PRO A 1031 23.15 31.02 -36.76
N LYS A 1032 23.14 31.11 -38.11
CA LYS A 1032 24.26 31.74 -38.88
C LYS A 1032 24.53 33.20 -38.50
N ASN A 1033 23.52 33.92 -38.03
CA ASN A 1033 23.62 35.32 -37.59
C ASN A 1033 23.86 35.46 -36.07
N ALA A 1034 24.07 34.37 -35.33
CA ALA A 1034 24.25 34.42 -33.87
C ALA A 1034 25.40 35.33 -33.45
N ALA A 1035 26.56 35.23 -34.12
CA ALA A 1035 27.74 36.05 -33.81
C ALA A 1035 27.44 37.55 -33.94
N SER A 1036 26.82 37.98 -35.04
CA SER A 1036 26.45 39.39 -35.26
C SER A 1036 25.41 39.90 -34.27
N VAL A 1037 24.46 39.05 -33.85
CA VAL A 1037 23.47 39.42 -32.83
C VAL A 1037 24.15 39.59 -31.48
N LEU A 1038 25.00 38.65 -31.07
CA LEU A 1038 25.71 38.71 -29.78
C LEU A 1038 26.66 39.91 -29.70
N GLU A 1039 27.36 40.26 -30.79
CA GLU A 1039 28.16 41.48 -30.86
C GLU A 1039 27.30 42.74 -30.68
N ALA A 1040 26.13 42.80 -31.33
CA ALA A 1040 25.21 43.91 -31.18
C ALA A 1040 24.63 44.04 -29.76
N LEU A 1041 24.40 42.90 -29.09
CA LEU A 1041 23.98 42.86 -27.68
C LEU A 1041 25.10 43.33 -26.74
N ALA A 1042 26.35 42.95 -27.00
CA ALA A 1042 27.49 43.34 -26.17
C ALA A 1042 27.92 44.81 -26.35
N ALA A 1043 27.56 45.45 -27.47
CA ALA A 1043 28.00 46.80 -27.82
C ALA A 1043 27.48 47.91 -26.89
N ARG A 1044 26.38 47.67 -26.16
CA ARG A 1044 25.75 48.65 -25.25
C ARG A 1044 24.95 47.92 -24.16
N PRO A 1045 24.48 48.58 -23.09
CA PRO A 1045 23.65 47.94 -22.07
C PRO A 1045 22.42 47.26 -22.68
N SER A 1046 22.37 45.92 -22.59
CA SER A 1046 21.27 45.11 -23.11
C SER A 1046 20.35 44.62 -22.01
N PHE A 1047 19.05 44.87 -22.16
CA PHE A 1047 18.00 44.45 -21.23
C PHE A 1047 17.20 43.30 -21.84
N LEU A 1048 17.27 42.15 -21.18
CA LEU A 1048 16.70 40.89 -21.64
C LEU A 1048 15.35 40.62 -20.97
N MET A 1049 14.38 40.20 -21.76
CA MET A 1049 13.13 39.58 -21.31
C MET A 1049 13.08 38.15 -21.85
N VAL A 1050 12.75 37.18 -21.00
CA VAL A 1050 12.62 35.77 -21.42
C VAL A 1050 11.23 35.24 -21.08
N GLY A 1051 10.50 34.80 -22.10
CA GLY A 1051 9.19 34.19 -21.98
C GLY A 1051 8.30 34.42 -23.20
N THR A 1052 7.27 33.58 -23.36
CA THR A 1052 6.20 33.78 -24.35
C THR A 1052 5.58 35.17 -24.19
N LEU A 1053 5.31 35.86 -25.30
CA LEU A 1053 4.62 37.15 -25.26
C LEU A 1053 3.18 36.92 -24.79
N GLU A 1054 2.82 37.50 -23.64
CA GLU A 1054 1.49 37.40 -23.02
C GLU A 1054 1.14 38.75 -22.38
N PRO A 1055 -0.16 39.13 -22.28
CA PRO A 1055 -0.58 40.42 -21.73
C PRO A 1055 0.02 40.73 -20.35
N ARG A 1056 0.00 39.75 -19.46
CA ARG A 1056 0.48 39.86 -18.06
C ARG A 1056 1.98 40.04 -17.91
N LYS A 1057 2.77 39.67 -18.93
CA LYS A 1057 4.24 39.65 -18.83
C LYS A 1057 4.89 41.03 -19.05
N GLY A 1058 4.07 42.04 -19.33
CA GLY A 1058 4.53 43.43 -19.39
C GLY A 1058 5.37 43.78 -20.62
N HIS A 1059 5.48 42.91 -21.64
CA HIS A 1059 6.27 43.17 -22.86
C HIS A 1059 5.86 44.48 -23.56
N ALA A 1060 4.56 44.76 -23.64
CA ALA A 1060 4.05 46.01 -24.21
C ALA A 1060 4.50 47.24 -23.38
N GLN A 1061 4.38 47.16 -22.06
CA GLN A 1061 4.79 48.23 -21.14
C GLN A 1061 6.31 48.48 -21.22
N VAL A 1062 7.11 47.41 -21.31
CA VAL A 1062 8.57 47.51 -21.46
C VAL A 1062 8.92 48.14 -22.81
N LEU A 1063 8.30 47.73 -23.92
CA LEU A 1063 8.54 48.34 -25.23
C LEU A 1063 8.25 49.84 -25.20
N GLU A 1064 7.10 50.25 -24.64
CA GLU A 1064 6.75 51.67 -24.48
C GLU A 1064 7.73 52.44 -23.59
N ALA A 1065 8.24 51.81 -22.52
CA ALA A 1065 9.27 52.40 -21.68
C ALA A 1065 10.58 52.62 -22.48
N PHE A 1066 10.98 51.65 -23.29
CA PHE A 1066 12.17 51.75 -24.14
C PHE A 1066 12.03 52.78 -25.27
N GLU A 1067 10.86 52.92 -25.86
CA GLU A 1067 10.59 54.01 -26.81
C GLU A 1067 10.81 55.40 -26.17
N GLN A 1068 10.35 55.59 -24.93
CA GLN A 1068 10.61 56.82 -24.18
C GLN A 1068 12.10 56.99 -23.88
N LEU A 1069 12.79 55.92 -23.47
CA LEU A 1069 14.24 55.94 -23.22
C LEU A 1069 15.02 56.34 -24.48
N TRP A 1070 14.74 55.70 -25.62
CA TRP A 1070 15.36 56.02 -26.91
C TRP A 1070 15.05 57.45 -27.36
N SER A 1071 13.81 57.92 -27.20
CA SER A 1071 13.47 59.33 -27.51
C SER A 1071 14.19 60.34 -26.62
N SER A 1072 14.54 59.94 -25.39
CA SER A 1072 15.31 60.75 -24.44
C SER A 1072 16.83 60.63 -24.62
N GLY A 1073 17.29 59.90 -25.64
CA GLY A 1073 18.71 59.75 -25.97
C GLY A 1073 19.45 58.65 -25.20
N VAL A 1074 18.75 57.78 -24.45
CA VAL A 1074 19.37 56.64 -23.75
C VAL A 1074 19.78 55.58 -24.77
N ASP A 1075 21.06 55.16 -24.75
CA ASP A 1075 21.59 54.15 -25.65
C ASP A 1075 21.62 52.76 -24.99
N ALA A 1076 20.52 52.03 -25.12
CA ALA A 1076 20.34 50.69 -24.56
C ALA A 1076 19.59 49.77 -25.54
N ASN A 1077 19.88 48.47 -25.49
CA ASN A 1077 19.14 47.47 -26.26
C ASN A 1077 17.98 46.90 -25.43
N LEU A 1078 16.86 46.61 -26.10
CA LEU A 1078 15.80 45.74 -25.60
C LEU A 1078 15.85 44.40 -26.36
N VAL A 1079 15.98 43.31 -25.62
CA VAL A 1079 16.04 41.94 -26.15
C VAL A 1079 14.87 41.16 -25.59
N ILE A 1080 14.02 40.61 -26.45
CA ILE A 1080 12.89 39.76 -26.08
C ILE A 1080 13.16 38.37 -26.65
N VAL A 1081 13.21 37.36 -25.78
CA VAL A 1081 13.31 35.96 -26.18
C VAL A 1081 12.00 35.25 -25.87
N GLY A 1082 11.36 34.70 -26.90
CA GLY A 1082 10.13 33.93 -26.74
C GLY A 1082 9.22 34.01 -27.96
N LYS A 1083 8.32 33.03 -28.08
CA LYS A 1083 7.33 32.98 -29.16
C LYS A 1083 6.16 33.94 -28.92
N GLN A 1084 5.46 34.30 -29.99
CA GLN A 1084 4.17 35.00 -29.89
C GLN A 1084 3.17 34.13 -29.11
N GLY A 1085 2.58 34.67 -28.04
CA GLY A 1085 1.47 34.05 -27.32
C GLY A 1085 0.12 34.67 -27.66
N TRP A 1086 -0.87 34.37 -26.83
CA TRP A 1086 -2.28 34.74 -27.04
C TRP A 1086 -2.51 36.24 -26.83
N MET A 1087 -3.48 36.81 -27.56
CA MET A 1087 -3.83 38.24 -27.56
C MET A 1087 -2.68 39.21 -27.91
N MET A 1088 -1.56 38.74 -28.45
CA MET A 1088 -0.38 39.55 -28.73
C MET A 1088 -0.19 39.92 -30.21
N ASP A 1089 -1.20 39.75 -31.08
CA ASP A 1089 -1.07 40.03 -32.52
C ASP A 1089 -0.65 41.48 -32.82
N ALA A 1090 -1.22 42.44 -32.10
CA ALA A 1090 -0.88 43.85 -32.24
C ALA A 1090 0.57 44.14 -31.80
N LEU A 1091 0.99 43.58 -30.66
CA LEU A 1091 2.36 43.75 -30.15
C LEU A 1091 3.38 43.07 -31.06
N ALA A 1092 3.11 41.83 -31.50
CA ALA A 1092 3.97 41.11 -32.43
C ALA A 1092 4.14 41.84 -33.75
N SER A 1093 3.05 42.40 -34.31
CA SER A 1093 3.10 43.22 -35.52
C SER A 1093 3.93 44.49 -35.30
N ARG A 1094 3.76 45.14 -34.15
CA ARG A 1094 4.53 46.34 -33.76
C ARG A 1094 6.02 46.03 -33.61
N LEU A 1095 6.40 44.94 -32.95
CA LEU A 1095 7.79 44.48 -32.83
C LEU A 1095 8.41 44.15 -34.19
N ARG A 1096 7.64 43.57 -35.12
CA ARG A 1096 8.10 43.25 -36.48
C ARG A 1096 8.31 44.49 -37.34
N ALA A 1097 7.50 45.53 -37.18
CA ALA A 1097 7.56 46.76 -37.97
C ALA A 1097 8.34 47.90 -37.28
N HIS A 1098 8.93 47.67 -36.11
CA HIS A 1098 9.53 48.74 -35.29
C HIS A 1098 10.79 49.33 -35.94
N ALA A 1099 10.96 50.66 -35.88
CA ALA A 1099 12.09 51.36 -36.50
C ALA A 1099 13.46 51.00 -35.90
N GLU A 1100 13.49 50.55 -34.65
CA GLU A 1100 14.71 50.12 -33.94
C GLU A 1100 15.01 48.62 -34.07
N ARG A 1101 14.20 47.87 -34.83
CA ARG A 1101 14.40 46.43 -35.05
C ARG A 1101 15.79 46.15 -35.62
N ASP A 1102 16.45 45.13 -35.10
CA ASP A 1102 17.81 44.68 -35.47
C ASP A 1102 18.90 45.76 -35.29
N ARG A 1103 18.57 46.89 -34.63
CA ARG A 1103 19.51 47.96 -34.25
C ARG A 1103 19.65 48.08 -32.73
N ARG A 1104 18.52 48.29 -32.04
CA ARG A 1104 18.39 48.41 -30.58
C ARG A 1104 17.26 47.55 -30.01
N LEU A 1105 16.40 47.00 -30.87
CA LEU A 1105 15.33 46.08 -30.50
C LEU A 1105 15.54 44.72 -31.17
N PHE A 1106 15.65 43.67 -30.37
CA PHE A 1106 15.84 42.31 -30.84
C PHE A 1106 14.71 41.43 -30.32
N TRP A 1107 13.91 40.84 -31.21
CA TRP A 1107 12.94 39.82 -30.85
C TRP A 1107 13.39 38.47 -31.42
N LEU A 1108 13.86 37.60 -30.53
CA LEU A 1108 14.47 36.31 -30.85
C LEU A 1108 13.43 35.21 -30.61
N GLU A 1109 12.74 34.83 -31.68
CA GLU A 1109 11.68 33.82 -31.65
C GLU A 1109 12.27 32.40 -31.71
N SER A 1110 11.87 31.53 -30.78
CA SER A 1110 12.18 30.08 -30.79
C SER A 1110 13.67 29.75 -30.92
N ILE A 1111 14.52 30.49 -30.22
CA ILE A 1111 15.95 30.19 -30.17
C ILE A 1111 16.22 28.91 -29.38
N SER A 1112 17.32 28.24 -29.70
CA SER A 1112 17.81 27.08 -28.95
C SER A 1112 18.27 27.46 -27.54
N ASP A 1113 18.31 26.49 -26.64
CA ASP A 1113 18.83 26.68 -25.28
C ASP A 1113 20.30 27.12 -25.32
N GLU A 1114 21.10 26.60 -26.26
CA GLU A 1114 22.50 27.03 -26.42
C GLU A 1114 22.61 28.50 -26.83
N PHE A 1115 21.72 28.96 -27.72
CA PHE A 1115 21.71 30.35 -28.12
C PHE A 1115 21.18 31.25 -26.99
N LEU A 1116 20.18 30.78 -26.23
CA LEU A 1116 19.67 31.47 -25.05
C LEU A 1116 20.76 31.67 -23.98
N GLU A 1117 21.59 30.66 -23.69
CA GLU A 1117 22.73 30.81 -22.76
C GLU A 1117 23.70 31.90 -23.22
N LYS A 1118 24.00 31.97 -24.52
CA LYS A 1118 24.84 33.04 -25.07
C LYS A 1118 24.17 34.40 -25.00
N VAL A 1119 22.85 34.47 -25.19
CA VAL A 1119 22.07 35.71 -25.06
C VAL A 1119 22.08 36.19 -23.61
N TYR A 1120 21.93 35.31 -22.62
CA TYR A 1120 22.10 35.66 -21.21
C TYR A 1120 23.51 36.22 -20.96
N ALA A 1121 24.56 35.52 -21.40
CA ALA A 1121 25.94 35.97 -21.22
C ALA A 1121 26.28 37.30 -21.91
N ALA A 1122 25.60 37.63 -23.01
CA ALA A 1122 25.77 38.90 -23.73
C ALA A 1122 24.86 40.04 -23.21
N SER A 1123 23.94 39.73 -22.29
CA SER A 1123 22.99 40.70 -21.75
C SER A 1123 23.53 41.41 -20.51
N GLY A 1124 23.19 42.68 -20.35
CA GLY A 1124 23.62 43.49 -19.21
C GLY A 1124 22.66 43.45 -18.02
N CYS A 1125 21.41 43.05 -18.23
CA CYS A 1125 20.36 42.97 -17.21
C CYS A 1125 19.21 42.08 -17.69
N LEU A 1126 18.55 41.35 -16.79
CA LEU A 1126 17.22 40.79 -17.01
C LEU A 1126 16.16 41.79 -16.52
N ILE A 1127 15.08 42.01 -17.29
CA ILE A 1127 13.87 42.69 -16.83
C ILE A 1127 12.73 41.67 -16.74
N ALA A 1128 12.29 41.37 -15.52
CA ALA A 1128 11.11 40.58 -15.22
C ALA A 1128 9.93 41.49 -14.85
N ALA A 1129 9.14 41.89 -15.86
CA ALA A 1129 8.08 42.90 -15.71
C ALA A 1129 6.67 42.32 -15.43
N SER A 1130 6.56 41.01 -15.26
CA SER A 1130 5.28 40.30 -15.11
C SER A 1130 4.45 40.83 -13.94
N THR A 1131 3.14 41.00 -14.14
CA THR A 1131 2.17 41.38 -13.10
C THR A 1131 1.69 40.20 -12.25
N GLY A 1132 1.92 38.97 -12.72
CA GLY A 1132 1.74 37.73 -11.97
C GLY A 1132 2.57 36.60 -12.59
N GLU A 1133 3.12 35.72 -11.78
CA GLU A 1133 3.91 34.53 -12.17
C GLU A 1133 3.70 33.40 -11.15
N GLY A 1134 3.88 32.14 -11.58
CA GLY A 1134 3.88 30.99 -10.67
C GLY A 1134 5.21 30.76 -9.93
N PHE A 1135 6.35 31.08 -10.58
CA PHE A 1135 7.69 30.90 -9.99
C PHE A 1135 8.70 31.94 -10.46
N GLY A 1136 8.91 32.08 -11.79
CA GLY A 1136 9.89 33.02 -12.34
C GLY A 1136 11.27 32.41 -12.63
N LEU A 1137 11.32 31.26 -13.30
CA LEU A 1137 12.58 30.62 -13.74
C LEU A 1137 13.60 31.57 -14.40
N PRO A 1138 13.22 32.54 -15.25
CA PRO A 1138 14.19 33.48 -15.83
C PRO A 1138 15.06 34.24 -14.83
N LEU A 1139 14.56 34.49 -13.61
CA LEU A 1139 15.35 35.14 -12.56
C LEU A 1139 16.55 34.27 -12.18
N ILE A 1140 16.31 32.96 -12.03
CA ILE A 1140 17.34 31.98 -11.68
C ILE A 1140 18.33 31.81 -12.83
N GLU A 1141 17.83 31.69 -14.05
CA GLU A 1141 18.68 31.58 -15.25
C GLU A 1141 19.59 32.82 -15.38
N ALA A 1142 19.07 34.03 -15.16
CA ALA A 1142 19.89 35.25 -15.15
C ALA A 1142 20.97 35.22 -14.05
N ALA A 1143 20.63 34.78 -12.84
CA ALA A 1143 21.58 34.68 -11.73
C ALA A 1143 22.70 33.66 -12.00
N LEU A 1144 22.39 32.53 -12.65
CA LEU A 1144 23.39 31.52 -13.05
C LEU A 1144 24.44 32.09 -14.02
N HIS A 1145 24.04 33.05 -14.86
CA HIS A 1145 24.94 33.76 -15.77
C HIS A 1145 25.54 35.05 -15.18
N GLY A 1146 25.28 35.35 -13.89
CA GLY A 1146 25.73 36.58 -13.24
C GLY A 1146 25.10 37.86 -13.80
N VAL A 1147 23.96 37.74 -14.50
CA VAL A 1147 23.22 38.86 -15.08
C VAL A 1147 22.40 39.51 -13.98
N PRO A 1148 22.56 40.83 -13.70
CA PRO A 1148 21.74 41.52 -12.72
C PRO A 1148 20.26 41.55 -13.10
N ILE A 1149 19.37 41.70 -12.12
CA ILE A 1149 17.93 41.53 -12.31
C ILE A 1149 17.19 42.80 -11.90
N ILE A 1150 16.29 43.26 -12.77
CA ILE A 1150 15.20 44.19 -12.44
C ILE A 1150 13.91 43.38 -12.44
N ALA A 1151 13.21 43.32 -11.31
CA ALA A 1151 11.98 42.56 -11.17
C ALA A 1151 10.83 43.44 -10.68
N ARG A 1152 9.60 43.15 -11.12
CA ARG A 1152 8.41 43.78 -10.49
C ARG A 1152 8.32 43.31 -9.03
N ASP A 1153 7.88 44.19 -8.14
CA ASP A 1153 7.68 43.85 -6.74
C ASP A 1153 6.41 43.01 -6.52
N ILE A 1154 6.51 41.70 -6.77
CA ILE A 1154 5.44 40.70 -6.54
C ILE A 1154 5.92 39.59 -5.58
N PRO A 1155 5.03 38.94 -4.82
CA PRO A 1155 5.41 37.97 -3.78
C PRO A 1155 6.35 36.87 -4.26
N VAL A 1156 6.05 36.26 -5.42
CA VAL A 1156 6.86 35.15 -5.95
C VAL A 1156 8.28 35.58 -6.37
N PHE A 1157 8.45 36.79 -6.90
CA PHE A 1157 9.78 37.31 -7.24
C PHE A 1157 10.59 37.63 -5.98
N ARG A 1158 9.94 38.12 -4.92
CA ARG A 1158 10.57 38.30 -3.60
C ARG A 1158 11.01 36.96 -3.01
N GLU A 1159 10.18 35.93 -3.14
CA GLU A 1159 10.51 34.57 -2.68
C GLU A 1159 11.73 34.00 -3.42
N VAL A 1160 11.78 34.15 -4.75
CA VAL A 1160 12.85 33.55 -5.57
C VAL A 1160 14.14 34.37 -5.53
N ALA A 1161 14.08 35.69 -5.70
CA ALA A 1161 15.28 36.52 -5.80
C ALA A 1161 15.71 37.17 -4.49
N GLY A 1162 14.85 37.29 -3.47
CA GLY A 1162 15.21 37.91 -2.19
C GLY A 1162 15.88 39.28 -2.38
N GLU A 1163 17.07 39.47 -1.82
CA GLU A 1163 17.87 40.71 -1.94
C GLU A 1163 18.72 40.79 -3.23
N HIS A 1164 18.64 39.79 -4.12
CA HIS A 1164 19.50 39.66 -5.32
C HIS A 1164 18.95 40.36 -6.57
N ALA A 1165 17.80 41.02 -6.47
CA ALA A 1165 17.18 41.77 -7.56
C ALA A 1165 16.85 43.21 -7.13
N TRP A 1166 16.83 44.12 -8.11
CA TRP A 1166 16.27 45.45 -7.94
C TRP A 1166 14.78 45.44 -8.24
N TYR A 1167 13.95 45.86 -7.28
CA TYR A 1167 12.50 45.80 -7.43
C TYR A 1167 11.88 47.13 -7.83
N PHE A 1168 10.88 47.08 -8.70
CA PHE A 1168 10.10 48.25 -9.09
C PHE A 1168 8.60 48.04 -8.92
N GLN A 1169 7.89 49.14 -8.66
CA GLN A 1169 6.43 49.21 -8.69
C GLN A 1169 6.03 50.23 -9.77
N ALA A 1170 5.56 49.76 -10.94
CA ALA A 1170 5.21 50.64 -12.05
C ALA A 1170 3.90 50.22 -12.72
N GLY A 1171 2.85 51.02 -12.54
CA GLY A 1171 1.58 50.86 -13.26
C GLY A 1171 1.63 51.42 -14.69
N LYS A 1172 2.52 52.38 -14.97
CA LYS A 1172 2.66 53.05 -16.27
C LYS A 1172 4.07 52.87 -16.85
N SER A 1173 4.19 52.94 -18.18
CA SER A 1173 5.48 52.79 -18.88
C SER A 1173 6.50 53.88 -18.55
N ALA A 1174 6.04 55.09 -18.20
CA ALA A 1174 6.92 56.18 -17.75
C ALA A 1174 7.64 55.87 -16.43
N ASP A 1175 6.94 55.24 -15.48
CA ASP A 1175 7.53 54.85 -14.18
C ASP A 1175 8.56 53.73 -14.36
N LEU A 1176 8.29 52.80 -15.28
CA LEU A 1176 9.25 51.75 -15.66
C LEU A 1176 10.48 52.32 -16.38
N ALA A 1177 10.31 53.30 -17.27
CA ALA A 1177 11.44 54.00 -17.89
C ALA A 1177 12.32 54.69 -16.83
N ASN A 1178 11.72 55.28 -15.80
CA ASN A 1178 12.46 55.87 -14.68
C ASN A 1178 13.20 54.81 -13.86
N ALA A 1179 12.58 53.65 -13.59
CA ALA A 1179 13.25 52.54 -12.90
C ALA A 1179 14.48 52.02 -13.68
N VAL A 1180 14.39 51.95 -15.02
CA VAL A 1180 15.53 51.58 -15.87
C VAL A 1180 16.63 52.65 -15.84
N ARG A 1181 16.28 53.95 -15.87
CA ARG A 1181 17.27 55.04 -15.72
C ARG A 1181 17.98 54.97 -14.37
N GLU A 1182 17.22 54.79 -13.29
CA GLU A 1182 17.78 54.65 -11.95
C GLU A 1182 18.71 53.45 -11.87
N TRP A 1183 18.32 52.32 -12.45
CA TRP A 1183 19.18 51.14 -12.50
C TRP A 1183 20.47 51.38 -13.29
N LEU A 1184 20.42 52.07 -14.44
CA LEU A 1184 21.62 52.45 -15.19
C LEU A 1184 22.57 53.32 -14.36
N MET A 1185 22.05 54.31 -13.63
CA MET A 1185 22.86 55.14 -12.71
C MET A 1185 23.47 54.30 -11.58
N ARG A 1186 22.69 53.39 -10.98
CA ARG A 1186 23.19 52.49 -9.93
C ARG A 1186 24.28 51.55 -10.44
N ARG A 1187 24.17 51.10 -11.70
CA ARG A 1187 25.17 50.25 -12.35
C ARG A 1187 26.49 50.99 -12.51
N GLU A 1188 26.44 52.23 -12.98
CA GLU A 1188 27.63 53.10 -13.07
C GLU A 1188 28.25 53.36 -11.69
N ALA A 1189 27.42 53.50 -10.65
CA ALA A 1189 27.85 53.66 -9.27
C ALA A 1189 28.30 52.35 -8.58
N GLY A 1190 28.18 51.18 -9.23
CA GLY A 1190 28.51 49.87 -8.64
C GLY A 1190 27.60 49.46 -7.48
N THR A 1191 26.37 49.97 -7.41
CA THR A 1191 25.40 49.76 -6.32
C THR A 1191 24.21 48.87 -6.70
N VAL A 1192 24.28 48.18 -7.85
CA VAL A 1192 23.25 47.21 -8.26
C VAL A 1192 23.40 45.93 -7.45
N PRO A 1193 22.30 45.35 -6.93
CA PRO A 1193 22.34 44.05 -6.27
C PRO A 1193 22.97 42.97 -7.15
N ALA A 1194 23.87 42.17 -6.57
CA ALA A 1194 24.50 41.06 -7.26
C ALA A 1194 23.57 39.83 -7.29
N SER A 1195 23.37 39.25 -8.48
CA SER A 1195 22.61 38.01 -8.67
C SER A 1195 23.45 36.74 -8.48
N THR A 1196 24.78 36.83 -8.66
CA THR A 1196 25.72 35.79 -8.25
C THR A 1196 25.58 35.47 -6.77
N GLY A 1197 25.20 34.22 -6.45
CA GLY A 1197 24.94 33.76 -5.07
C GLY A 1197 23.45 33.64 -4.72
N MET A 1198 22.54 33.96 -5.63
CA MET A 1198 21.10 33.70 -5.45
C MET A 1198 20.85 32.19 -5.28
N PRO A 1199 20.10 31.76 -4.24
CA PRO A 1199 19.88 30.35 -3.98
C PRO A 1199 18.98 29.73 -5.05
N PHE A 1200 19.39 28.59 -5.60
CA PHE A 1200 18.59 27.80 -6.53
C PHE A 1200 18.75 26.31 -6.25
N LEU A 1201 17.84 25.51 -6.81
CA LEU A 1201 17.91 24.05 -6.78
C LEU A 1201 18.29 23.51 -8.16
N SER A 1202 18.99 22.39 -8.21
CA SER A 1202 19.01 21.56 -9.42
C SER A 1202 17.68 20.83 -9.59
N TRP A 1203 17.39 20.30 -10.78
CA TRP A 1203 16.22 19.45 -11.00
C TRP A 1203 16.23 18.21 -10.11
N SER A 1204 17.40 17.60 -9.88
CA SER A 1204 17.56 16.48 -8.94
C SER A 1204 17.15 16.87 -7.51
N GLN A 1205 17.61 18.02 -7.01
CA GLN A 1205 17.22 18.52 -5.68
C GLN A 1205 15.73 18.86 -5.61
N SER A 1206 15.16 19.42 -6.68
CA SER A 1206 13.73 19.70 -6.79
C SER A 1206 12.89 18.42 -6.76
N ALA A 1207 13.32 17.38 -7.46
CA ALA A 1207 12.66 16.07 -7.50
C ALA A 1207 12.71 15.36 -6.13
N VAL A 1208 13.83 15.42 -5.42
CA VAL A 1208 13.95 14.90 -4.03
C VAL A 1208 13.04 15.68 -3.09
N MET A 1209 13.00 17.02 -3.21
CA MET A 1209 12.12 17.85 -2.39
C MET A 1209 10.64 17.50 -2.63
N LEU A 1210 10.22 17.35 -3.90
CA LEU A 1210 8.85 16.97 -4.24
C LEU A 1210 8.51 15.58 -3.70
N ALA A 1211 9.41 14.60 -3.85
CA ALA A 1211 9.22 13.25 -3.32
C ALA A 1211 8.93 13.25 -1.81
N GLY A 1212 9.63 14.09 -1.03
CA GLY A 1212 9.36 14.23 0.42
C GLY A 1212 8.04 14.92 0.79
N LYS A 1213 7.28 15.45 -0.17
CA LYS A 1213 5.96 16.10 0.05
C LYS A 1213 4.78 15.27 -0.43
N VAL A 1214 5.05 14.20 -1.18
CA VAL A 1214 4.07 13.31 -1.80
C VAL A 1214 3.91 12.09 -0.91
#